data_AF-A0A9W9Z251-F1
#
_entry.id   AF-A0A9W9Z251-F1
#
_cell.length_a   1.000
_cell.length_b   1.000
_cell.length_c   1.000
_cell.angle_alpha   90.00
_cell.angle_beta   90.00
_cell.angle_gamma   90.00
#
_symmetry.space_group_name_H-M   'P 1'
#
loop_
_entity.id
_entity.type
_entity.pdbx_description
1 polymer ?
#
loop_
_entity_poly.entity_id
_entity_poly.type
_entity_poly.pdbx_seq_one_letter_code
_entity_poly.pdbx_strand_id
1 'polypeptide(L)'
;MPIVLNVFSGLSMNKLTKLNAHLLKDANGLEFMFLQHNEIKAIPDNFFKTSTSLRYVFLNNNNLTKIGSDTFKGASKLEMLTLSNNYELAALEPGSFNYSDFGNLSLVYILQTGLVRIKMESFKQHRKAGLVIAPTDNIYPFQASGDERLGEGLARSGFTCKDHVCIPCHFGTYQRRSSNGSYVCTKCPAGGFYQNTIGHHGTLAGRTGCLPCPRGTYVELDKIPGKHQHICRVCPAGSKTDQWSSYRGCFCIDSFYRKGRFTRCVACPKGVRGILCNETMLVKEGYWWEFRDYNESWEYQRFVDALMIPDEQYNHNDVNFTGIFPKPYPCPKASSCLGSLNSVRKPCQTGYGGPLCEVCVKGYYKSMSRCTKCPTLPWMITQMCFIACVFFLLIFILVRDERKAKVKGRTLSDIVLARLKIVIGFYQVTAGTLDAFSYVQWPEALLQLSNYAKFVQLNVVQLAPVHCSKDSLRMNAYVGLLLTVALNGGIIILAFLYFQCRKLYIKLKKDMTSEEKVEEISLSKEHCYRGAFLVMFITFPEVSSRILRMLPPACHQICQDIEMKDCTYYLKMDYSLKCFDKFYNKYVTAAYVGAIYPVLFPLFIVVVLYLLYYRPHIKTAPAIRNESGMKSWKACASSMKTTTSAAGTGKLWKRSGS
;
A
#
# COMPACT_ATOMS: atom_id res chain seq x y z
N MET A 1 -51.38 27.21 75.26
CA MET A 1 -49.98 26.77 75.13
C MET A 1 -49.71 26.47 73.67
N PRO A 2 -48.85 27.24 72.98
CA PRO A 2 -48.53 27.04 71.56
C PRO A 2 -47.54 25.88 71.45
N ILE A 3 -47.97 24.79 70.81
CA ILE A 3 -47.08 23.69 70.49
C ILE A 3 -46.16 24.14 69.37
N VAL A 4 -44.88 24.03 69.65
CA VAL A 4 -43.70 24.21 68.81
C VAL A 4 -43.92 23.61 67.41
N LEU A 5 -44.39 24.43 66.46
CA LEU A 5 -44.30 24.21 65.02
C LEU A 5 -42.92 24.67 64.48
N ASN A 6 -41.95 24.86 65.37
CA ASN A 6 -40.72 25.62 65.12
C ASN A 6 -39.58 24.79 64.52
N VAL A 7 -39.86 23.68 63.83
CA VAL A 7 -38.78 22.95 63.12
C VAL A 7 -39.21 22.56 61.71
N PHE A 8 -40.44 22.08 61.53
CA PHE A 8 -40.96 21.64 60.24
C PHE A 8 -42.38 22.20 59.98
N SER A 9 -42.61 22.79 58.80
CA SER A 9 -43.94 23.18 58.31
C SER A 9 -44.27 22.35 57.06
N GLY A 10 -45.25 21.45 57.20
CA GLY A 10 -45.67 20.49 56.19
C GLY A 10 -46.95 20.92 55.49
N LEU A 11 -46.85 21.50 54.29
CA LEU A 11 -48.00 21.89 53.45
C LEU A 11 -48.03 21.14 52.11
N SER A 12 -47.28 20.05 51.99
CA SER A 12 -47.23 19.23 50.79
C SER A 12 -48.54 18.50 50.49
N MET A 13 -48.82 18.22 49.21
CA MET A 13 -49.99 17.43 48.76
C MET A 13 -51.37 18.04 49.07
N ASN A 14 -51.46 19.37 49.16
CA ASN A 14 -52.68 20.09 49.55
C ASN A 14 -53.36 20.88 48.42
N LYS A 15 -52.98 20.64 47.14
CA LYS A 15 -53.51 21.35 45.95
C LYS A 15 -53.48 22.89 46.10
N LEU A 16 -52.51 23.41 46.85
CA LEU A 16 -52.42 24.85 47.11
C LEU A 16 -52.09 25.59 45.81
N THR A 17 -52.90 26.58 45.44
CA THR A 17 -52.67 27.40 44.24
C THR A 17 -51.99 28.74 44.55
N LYS A 18 -52.14 29.24 45.79
CA LYS A 18 -51.58 30.51 46.26
C LYS A 18 -51.11 30.37 47.71
N LEU A 19 -50.04 31.10 48.06
CA LEU A 19 -49.56 31.25 49.43
C LEU A 19 -49.98 32.61 49.97
N ASN A 20 -50.49 32.66 51.20
CA ASN A 20 -50.82 33.91 51.87
C ASN A 20 -49.55 34.51 52.50
N ALA A 21 -49.25 35.78 52.21
CA ALA A 21 -48.05 36.49 52.68
C ALA A 21 -47.87 36.50 54.21
N HIS A 22 -48.95 36.32 54.99
CA HIS A 22 -48.90 36.32 56.45
C HIS A 22 -48.72 34.93 57.09
N LEU A 23 -48.65 33.87 56.29
CA LEU A 23 -48.60 32.48 56.80
C LEU A 23 -47.42 32.20 57.72
N LEU A 24 -46.30 32.90 57.53
CA LEU A 24 -45.04 32.68 58.28
C LEU A 24 -44.73 33.78 59.32
N LYS A 25 -45.69 34.66 59.62
CA LYS A 25 -45.46 35.86 60.46
C LYS A 25 -44.81 35.56 61.82
N ASP A 26 -45.17 34.44 62.45
CA ASP A 26 -44.67 34.03 63.76
C ASP A 26 -43.72 32.82 63.73
N ALA A 27 -43.31 32.38 62.52
CA ALA A 27 -42.53 31.16 62.29
C ALA A 27 -41.00 31.39 62.28
N ASN A 28 -40.47 32.04 63.32
CA ASN A 28 -39.05 32.47 63.38
C ASN A 28 -38.05 31.29 63.53
N GLY A 29 -38.50 30.18 64.12
CA GLY A 29 -37.69 28.97 64.32
C GLY A 29 -37.71 27.98 63.15
N LEU A 30 -38.52 28.22 62.13
CA LEU A 30 -38.74 27.27 61.04
C LEU A 30 -37.43 26.95 60.30
N GLU A 31 -37.02 25.68 60.28
CA GLU A 31 -35.82 25.21 59.57
C GLU A 31 -36.14 24.52 58.24
N PHE A 32 -37.29 23.84 58.15
CA PHE A 32 -37.70 23.06 56.99
C PHE A 32 -39.11 23.45 56.51
N MET A 33 -39.23 23.76 55.22
CA MET A 33 -40.51 24.07 54.57
C MET A 33 -40.82 23.05 53.47
N PHE A 34 -41.89 22.28 53.63
CA PHE A 34 -42.36 21.31 52.64
C PHE A 34 -43.58 21.85 51.90
N LEU A 35 -43.40 22.24 50.64
CA LEU A 35 -44.44 22.76 49.75
C LEU A 35 -44.61 21.91 48.49
N GLN A 36 -44.01 20.71 48.44
CA GLN A 36 -44.05 19.85 47.28
C GLN A 36 -45.44 19.29 46.95
N HIS A 37 -45.69 18.95 45.68
CA HIS A 37 -46.96 18.38 45.21
C HIS A 37 -48.17 19.30 45.47
N ASN A 38 -48.04 20.57 45.08
CA ASN A 38 -49.13 21.54 45.09
C ASN A 38 -49.29 22.15 43.67
N GLU A 39 -50.08 23.20 43.54
CA GLU A 39 -50.37 23.88 42.27
C GLU A 39 -49.91 25.35 42.31
N ILE A 40 -48.86 25.63 43.08
CA ILE A 40 -48.41 26.99 43.38
C ILE A 40 -47.77 27.59 42.12
N LYS A 41 -48.30 28.75 41.68
CA LYS A 41 -47.80 29.46 40.49
C LYS A 41 -46.71 30.51 40.75
N ALA A 42 -46.74 31.09 41.94
CA ALA A 42 -45.79 32.09 42.39
C ALA A 42 -45.74 32.11 43.92
N ILE A 43 -44.56 32.42 44.46
CA ILE A 43 -44.38 32.70 45.89
C ILE A 43 -44.38 34.23 46.03
N PRO A 44 -45.18 34.80 46.95
CA PRO A 44 -45.18 36.24 47.19
C PRO A 44 -43.80 36.76 47.61
N ASP A 45 -43.47 37.99 47.24
CA ASP A 45 -42.23 38.63 47.68
C ASP A 45 -42.21 38.78 49.20
N ASN A 46 -41.03 38.62 49.80
CA ASN A 46 -40.83 38.68 51.24
C ASN A 46 -41.63 37.64 52.05
N PHE A 47 -42.14 36.57 51.42
CA PHE A 47 -42.88 35.51 52.10
C PHE A 47 -42.09 34.88 53.26
N PHE A 48 -40.75 34.79 53.12
CA PHE A 48 -39.85 34.22 54.14
C PHE A 48 -39.16 35.28 55.03
N LYS A 49 -39.65 36.53 55.06
CA LYS A 49 -38.98 37.65 55.74
C LYS A 49 -38.69 37.40 57.23
N THR A 50 -39.56 36.67 57.92
CA THR A 50 -39.48 36.35 59.35
C THR A 50 -38.79 35.01 59.64
N SER A 51 -38.61 34.15 58.63
CA SER A 51 -38.06 32.80 58.77
C SER A 51 -36.53 32.77 58.67
N THR A 52 -35.86 33.46 59.59
CA THR A 52 -34.39 33.62 59.61
C THR A 52 -33.62 32.33 59.93
N SER A 53 -34.31 31.30 60.43
CA SER A 53 -33.75 29.98 60.71
C SER A 53 -33.91 28.98 59.56
N LEU A 54 -34.54 29.37 58.45
CA LEU A 54 -34.90 28.46 57.36
C LEU A 54 -33.66 27.96 56.61
N ARG A 55 -33.51 26.64 56.51
CA ARG A 55 -32.36 25.95 55.90
C ARG A 55 -32.74 25.15 54.66
N TYR A 56 -33.93 24.55 54.64
CA TYR A 56 -34.36 23.64 53.56
C TYR A 56 -35.74 24.00 53.03
N VAL A 57 -35.85 24.21 51.72
CA VAL A 57 -37.14 24.51 51.06
C VAL A 57 -37.40 23.53 49.92
N PHE A 58 -38.51 22.80 50.04
CA PHE A 58 -38.96 21.82 49.06
C PHE A 58 -40.16 22.33 48.26
N LEU A 59 -39.96 22.68 46.99
CA LEU A 59 -40.99 23.22 46.09
C LEU A 59 -41.24 22.31 44.86
N ASN A 60 -40.85 21.04 44.97
CA ASN A 60 -40.97 20.09 43.87
C ASN A 60 -42.42 19.86 43.44
N ASN A 61 -42.66 19.57 42.16
CA ASN A 61 -44.00 19.25 41.66
C ASN A 61 -45.01 20.35 41.99
N ASN A 62 -44.71 21.56 41.52
CA ASN A 62 -45.57 22.73 41.56
C ASN A 62 -45.70 23.31 40.14
N ASN A 63 -46.38 24.45 40.00
CA ASN A 63 -46.52 25.13 38.71
C ASN A 63 -45.86 26.53 38.70
N LEU A 64 -44.71 26.65 39.36
CA LEU A 64 -44.00 27.93 39.46
C LEU A 64 -43.60 28.42 38.08
N THR A 65 -43.83 29.71 37.81
CA THR A 65 -43.54 30.34 36.51
C THR A 65 -42.26 31.16 36.53
N LYS A 66 -41.92 31.78 37.67
CA LYS A 66 -40.73 32.60 37.88
C LYS A 66 -40.27 32.60 39.35
N ILE A 67 -38.99 32.87 39.57
CA ILE A 67 -38.44 33.24 40.88
C ILE A 67 -37.98 34.70 40.81
N GLY A 68 -38.51 35.55 41.67
CA GLY A 68 -38.17 36.98 41.76
C GLY A 68 -36.93 37.25 42.60
N SER A 69 -36.46 38.49 42.62
CA SER A 69 -35.33 38.93 43.47
C SER A 69 -35.66 38.87 44.97
N ASP A 70 -36.92 39.13 45.33
CA ASP A 70 -37.36 39.25 46.73
C ASP A 70 -38.14 38.01 47.22
N THR A 71 -38.28 36.99 46.37
CA THR A 71 -39.07 35.78 46.67
C THR A 71 -38.58 35.03 47.91
N PHE A 72 -37.26 34.85 48.07
CA PHE A 72 -36.67 34.13 49.21
C PHE A 72 -36.06 35.06 50.28
N LYS A 73 -36.24 36.37 50.15
CA LYS A 73 -35.62 37.37 51.03
C LYS A 73 -36.01 37.15 52.49
N GLY A 74 -35.01 37.18 53.38
CA GLY A 74 -35.15 36.89 54.81
C GLY A 74 -34.73 35.48 55.22
N ALA A 75 -34.67 34.53 54.28
CA ALA A 75 -34.15 33.17 54.51
C ALA A 75 -32.60 33.14 54.46
N SER A 76 -31.93 33.91 55.30
CA SER A 76 -30.46 34.10 55.24
C SER A 76 -29.63 32.85 55.55
N LYS A 77 -30.22 31.86 56.24
CA LYS A 77 -29.59 30.56 56.54
C LYS A 77 -29.95 29.46 55.53
N LEU A 78 -30.58 29.80 54.41
CA LEU A 78 -30.97 28.82 53.40
C LEU A 78 -29.75 28.06 52.87
N GLU A 79 -29.77 26.73 52.99
CA GLU A 79 -28.69 25.83 52.56
C GLU A 79 -29.06 25.10 51.28
N MET A 80 -30.32 24.67 51.15
CA MET A 80 -30.80 23.88 50.04
C MET A 80 -32.19 24.31 49.57
N LEU A 81 -32.33 24.45 48.26
CA LEU A 81 -33.58 24.73 47.58
C LEU A 81 -33.82 23.71 46.47
N THR A 82 -35.04 23.19 46.37
CA THR A 82 -35.40 22.29 45.27
C THR A 82 -36.66 22.75 44.56
N LEU A 83 -36.51 23.01 43.26
CA LEU A 83 -37.49 23.56 42.33
C LEU A 83 -37.85 22.53 41.24
N SER A 84 -37.60 21.25 41.48
CA SER A 84 -37.71 20.21 40.45
C SER A 84 -39.16 20.00 40.03
N ASN A 85 -39.42 19.58 38.79
CA ASN A 85 -40.78 19.37 38.26
C ASN A 85 -41.66 20.63 38.35
N ASN A 86 -41.10 21.78 37.96
CA ASN A 86 -41.86 23.01 37.73
C ASN A 86 -41.73 23.36 36.24
N TYR A 87 -42.51 22.68 35.39
CA TYR A 87 -42.36 22.73 33.93
C TYR A 87 -42.59 24.12 33.33
N GLU A 88 -43.40 24.98 33.98
CA GLU A 88 -43.63 26.37 33.56
C GLU A 88 -42.54 27.36 34.03
N LEU A 89 -41.58 26.94 34.88
CA LEU A 89 -40.55 27.83 35.40
C LEU A 89 -39.54 28.19 34.33
N ALA A 90 -39.68 29.39 33.74
CA ALA A 90 -38.90 29.83 32.59
C ALA A 90 -37.87 30.93 32.89
N ALA A 91 -37.96 31.57 34.06
CA ALA A 91 -37.12 32.73 34.40
C ALA A 91 -36.70 32.78 35.88
N LEU A 92 -35.44 33.14 36.08
CA LEU A 92 -34.89 33.61 37.35
C LEU A 92 -34.54 35.10 37.17
N GLU A 93 -35.07 35.96 38.04
CA GLU A 93 -34.76 37.38 38.00
C GLU A 93 -33.29 37.63 38.45
N PRO A 94 -32.66 38.76 38.05
CA PRO A 94 -31.34 39.13 38.55
C PRO A 94 -31.35 39.25 40.08
N GLY A 95 -30.37 38.66 40.74
CA GLY A 95 -30.27 38.68 42.20
C GLY A 95 -31.19 37.72 42.97
N SER A 96 -31.98 36.85 42.31
CA SER A 96 -32.82 35.85 43.00
C SER A 96 -32.07 34.97 44.00
N PHE A 97 -30.78 34.74 43.79
CA PHE A 97 -29.88 33.96 44.65
C PHE A 97 -28.56 34.72 44.88
N ASN A 98 -28.64 36.01 45.20
CA ASN A 98 -27.47 36.86 45.48
C ASN A 98 -26.73 36.44 46.77
N TYR A 99 -25.39 36.47 46.75
CA TYR A 99 -24.57 36.06 47.89
C TYR A 99 -24.80 36.88 49.17
N SER A 100 -25.07 38.18 49.05
CA SER A 100 -25.30 39.05 50.22
C SER A 100 -26.51 38.61 51.05
N ASP A 101 -27.52 38.03 50.38
CA ASP A 101 -28.76 37.59 51.00
C ASP A 101 -28.73 36.10 51.36
N PHE A 102 -27.98 35.28 50.60
CA PHE A 102 -28.00 33.81 50.68
C PHE A 102 -26.61 33.17 50.81
N GLY A 103 -25.71 33.73 51.61
CA GLY A 103 -24.31 33.27 51.71
C GLY A 103 -24.10 31.80 52.12
N ASN A 104 -25.11 31.16 52.74
CA ASN A 104 -25.10 29.74 53.14
C ASN A 104 -25.64 28.80 52.06
N LEU A 105 -26.18 29.32 50.95
CA LEU A 105 -26.81 28.51 49.92
C LEU A 105 -25.76 27.63 49.25
N SER A 106 -25.91 26.32 49.44
CA SER A 106 -24.94 25.33 48.99
C SER A 106 -25.45 24.57 47.77
N LEU A 107 -26.77 24.38 47.64
CA LEU A 107 -27.33 23.53 46.59
C LEU A 107 -28.71 24.01 46.12
N VAL A 108 -28.86 24.20 44.81
CA VAL A 108 -30.14 24.48 44.17
C VAL A 108 -30.44 23.42 43.12
N TYR A 109 -31.52 22.67 43.29
CA TYR A 109 -32.00 21.71 42.30
C TYR A 109 -33.02 22.35 41.37
N ILE A 110 -32.70 22.38 40.08
CA ILE A 110 -33.55 22.88 38.99
C ILE A 110 -33.62 21.79 37.91
N LEU A 111 -34.40 20.75 38.18
CA LEU A 111 -34.59 19.60 37.29
C LEU A 111 -35.97 19.70 36.63
N GLN A 112 -36.09 19.36 35.34
CA GLN A 112 -37.38 19.32 34.64
C GLN A 112 -38.17 20.63 34.78
N THR A 113 -37.58 21.74 34.34
CA THR A 113 -38.19 23.07 34.29
C THR A 113 -38.12 23.67 32.88
N GLY A 114 -38.87 24.73 32.62
CA GLY A 114 -38.81 25.51 31.38
C GLY A 114 -37.55 26.40 31.25
N LEU A 115 -36.58 26.29 32.17
CA LEU A 115 -35.44 27.18 32.23
C LEU A 115 -34.36 26.77 31.21
N VAL A 116 -34.39 27.43 30.05
CA VAL A 116 -33.41 27.19 28.97
C VAL A 116 -32.13 28.03 29.13
N ARG A 117 -32.24 29.22 29.72
CA ARG A 117 -31.14 30.19 29.83
C ARG A 117 -30.88 30.51 31.29
N ILE A 118 -29.62 30.41 31.71
CA ILE A 118 -29.21 30.73 33.09
C ILE A 118 -28.46 32.05 33.04
N LYS A 119 -29.05 33.10 33.62
CA LYS A 119 -28.37 34.37 33.83
C LYS A 119 -27.50 34.27 35.07
N MET A 120 -26.20 34.48 34.92
CA MET A 120 -25.24 34.48 36.04
C MET A 120 -25.53 35.62 37.03
N GLU A 121 -26.21 36.67 36.58
CA GLU A 121 -26.71 37.75 37.44
C GLU A 121 -27.71 37.28 38.50
N SER A 122 -28.45 36.19 38.26
CA SER A 122 -29.32 35.58 39.26
C SER A 122 -28.53 35.04 40.47
N PHE A 123 -27.25 34.69 40.28
CA PHE A 123 -26.33 34.17 41.29
C PHE A 123 -25.19 35.17 41.58
N LYS A 124 -25.50 36.47 41.58
CA LYS A 124 -24.52 37.56 41.74
C LYS A 124 -23.60 37.31 42.94
N GLN A 125 -22.28 37.38 42.70
CA GLN A 125 -21.21 37.20 43.68
C GLN A 125 -21.19 35.83 44.42
N HIS A 126 -22.03 34.88 44.02
CA HIS A 126 -22.17 33.61 44.71
C HIS A 126 -21.05 32.64 44.31
N ARG A 127 -20.18 32.29 45.27
CA ARG A 127 -19.00 31.42 45.03
C ARG A 127 -19.17 29.97 45.50
N LYS A 128 -20.18 29.71 46.34
CA LYS A 128 -20.38 28.42 47.01
C LYS A 128 -21.63 27.63 46.57
N ALA A 129 -22.53 28.25 45.81
CA ALA A 129 -23.78 27.61 45.40
C ALA A 129 -23.48 26.60 44.29
N GLY A 130 -23.75 25.34 44.57
CA GLY A 130 -23.89 24.30 43.57
C GLY A 130 -25.24 24.41 42.89
N LEU A 131 -25.22 24.36 41.57
CA LEU A 131 -26.44 24.32 40.78
C LEU A 131 -26.57 22.93 40.15
N VAL A 132 -27.73 22.30 40.38
CA VAL A 132 -28.05 20.98 39.88
C VAL A 132 -29.14 21.08 38.81
N ILE A 133 -28.77 20.94 37.53
CA ILE A 133 -29.68 21.12 36.40
C ILE A 133 -29.72 19.89 35.49
N ALA A 134 -30.93 19.47 35.13
CA ALA A 134 -31.21 18.53 34.06
C ALA A 134 -32.37 19.07 33.21
N PRO A 135 -32.09 19.65 32.04
CA PRO A 135 -33.11 20.24 31.15
C PRO A 135 -33.91 19.19 30.35
N THR A 136 -33.51 17.92 30.40
CA THR A 136 -34.14 16.76 29.72
C THR A 136 -34.00 15.53 30.63
N ASP A 137 -34.58 14.38 30.27
CA ASP A 137 -34.58 13.08 30.99
C ASP A 137 -33.19 12.45 31.29
N ASN A 138 -32.14 13.27 31.39
CA ASN A 138 -30.84 12.88 31.88
C ASN A 138 -30.98 12.32 33.31
N ILE A 139 -30.65 11.04 33.46
CA ILE A 139 -30.73 10.25 34.69
C ILE A 139 -29.74 10.76 35.77
N TYR A 140 -28.80 11.63 35.39
CA TYR A 140 -27.73 12.11 36.27
C TYR A 140 -27.80 13.64 36.44
N PRO A 141 -28.25 14.15 37.60
CA PRO A 141 -28.13 15.55 37.95
C PRO A 141 -26.65 16.01 38.00
N PHE A 142 -26.31 17.13 37.36
CA PHE A 142 -24.94 17.68 37.36
C PHE A 142 -24.79 18.76 38.42
N GLN A 143 -23.88 18.58 39.37
CA GLN A 143 -23.59 19.59 40.39
C GLN A 143 -22.48 20.53 39.91
N ALA A 144 -22.84 21.77 39.58
CA ALA A 144 -21.86 22.85 39.33
C ALA A 144 -21.39 23.48 40.66
N SER A 145 -20.90 22.65 41.59
CA SER A 145 -20.37 23.08 42.90
C SER A 145 -18.87 22.81 42.97
N GLY A 146 -18.10 23.78 43.45
CA GLY A 146 -16.69 23.59 43.79
C GLY A 146 -15.65 24.09 42.78
N ASP A 147 -16.04 24.59 41.59
CA ASP A 147 -15.13 25.41 40.76
C ASP A 147 -15.22 26.88 41.22
N GLU A 148 -14.12 27.65 41.13
CA GLU A 148 -14.06 29.06 41.58
C GLU A 148 -15.13 29.98 40.95
N ARG A 149 -15.80 29.52 39.87
CA ARG A 149 -16.88 30.22 39.16
C ARG A 149 -17.94 29.22 38.64
N LEU A 150 -19.21 29.39 39.04
CA LEU A 150 -20.39 28.63 38.59
C LEU A 150 -20.46 28.43 37.06
N GLY A 151 -20.02 29.45 36.30
CA GLY A 151 -19.96 29.38 34.84
C GLY A 151 -19.04 28.29 34.28
N GLU A 152 -17.95 27.94 34.97
CA GLU A 152 -17.05 26.85 34.54
C GLU A 152 -17.67 25.47 34.79
N GLY A 153 -18.32 25.27 35.93
CA GLY A 153 -19.07 24.05 36.23
C GLY A 153 -20.21 23.81 35.22
N LEU A 154 -20.94 24.88 34.86
CA LEU A 154 -21.94 24.84 33.79
C LEU A 154 -21.30 24.55 32.43
N ALA A 155 -20.13 25.13 32.14
CA ALA A 155 -19.42 24.90 30.90
C ALA A 155 -18.95 23.45 30.73
N ARG A 156 -18.41 22.83 31.79
CA ARG A 156 -18.12 21.39 31.84
C ARG A 156 -19.38 20.54 31.66
N SER A 157 -20.52 21.05 32.12
CA SER A 157 -21.81 20.37 32.06
C SER A 157 -22.57 20.56 30.75
N GLY A 158 -21.95 21.10 29.70
CA GLY A 158 -22.60 21.19 28.38
C GLY A 158 -23.25 22.54 28.08
N PHE A 159 -22.98 23.58 28.88
CA PHE A 159 -23.43 24.95 28.60
C PHE A 159 -22.32 25.76 27.95
N THR A 160 -22.68 26.77 27.16
CA THR A 160 -21.77 27.82 26.71
C THR A 160 -22.18 29.11 27.40
N CYS A 161 -21.25 29.70 28.16
CA CYS A 161 -21.47 30.92 28.92
C CYS A 161 -20.78 32.10 28.21
N LYS A 162 -21.57 33.06 27.73
CA LYS A 162 -21.10 34.31 27.12
C LYS A 162 -21.91 35.47 27.67
N ASP A 163 -21.26 36.60 27.97
CA ASP A 163 -21.94 37.83 28.43
C ASP A 163 -22.87 37.59 29.64
N HIS A 164 -22.39 36.83 30.64
CA HIS A 164 -23.15 36.44 31.84
C HIS A 164 -24.41 35.60 31.59
N VAL A 165 -24.59 35.04 30.39
CA VAL A 165 -25.69 34.12 30.06
C VAL A 165 -25.13 32.77 29.64
N CYS A 166 -25.59 31.70 30.30
CA CYS A 166 -25.25 30.33 29.97
C CYS A 166 -26.42 29.66 29.24
N ILE A 167 -26.13 29.09 28.08
CA ILE A 167 -27.11 28.40 27.20
C ILE A 167 -26.62 26.97 26.96
N PRO A 168 -27.48 25.95 27.02
CA PRO A 168 -27.08 24.57 26.74
C PRO A 168 -26.66 24.39 25.27
N CYS A 169 -25.71 23.51 25.03
CA CYS A 169 -25.34 23.08 23.68
C CYS A 169 -26.56 22.45 22.96
N HIS A 170 -26.76 22.80 21.69
CA HIS A 170 -27.84 22.25 20.88
C HIS A 170 -27.66 20.74 20.65
N PHE A 171 -28.77 20.04 20.37
CA PHE A 171 -28.71 18.62 19.98
C PHE A 171 -27.77 18.40 18.79
N GLY A 172 -27.04 17.29 18.84
CA GLY A 172 -25.98 16.95 17.91
C GLY A 172 -24.64 17.61 18.21
N THR A 173 -24.49 18.31 19.34
CA THR A 173 -23.21 18.93 19.75
C THR A 173 -22.80 18.50 21.16
N TYR A 174 -21.48 18.48 21.41
CA TYR A 174 -20.87 18.13 22.69
C TYR A 174 -19.87 19.21 23.13
N GLN A 175 -19.55 19.24 24.43
CA GLN A 175 -18.60 20.23 24.95
C GLN A 175 -17.14 19.80 24.77
N ARG A 176 -16.35 20.63 24.08
CA ARG A 176 -14.92 20.42 23.88
C ARG A 176 -14.12 21.56 24.50
N ARG A 177 -13.06 21.22 25.25
CA ARG A 177 -12.10 22.22 25.74
C ARG A 177 -11.18 22.62 24.61
N SER A 178 -11.18 23.90 24.28
CA SER A 178 -10.31 24.49 23.27
C SER A 178 -8.90 24.72 23.84
N SER A 179 -7.91 24.92 22.96
CA SER A 179 -6.50 25.12 23.33
C SER A 179 -6.27 26.36 24.20
N ASN A 180 -7.13 27.37 24.08
CA ASN A 180 -7.16 28.56 24.93
C ASN A 180 -7.83 28.34 26.30
N GLY A 181 -8.20 27.10 26.64
CA GLY A 181 -8.85 26.75 27.90
C GLY A 181 -10.36 27.00 27.96
N SER A 182 -10.98 27.62 26.95
CA SER A 182 -12.43 27.86 26.90
C SER A 182 -13.20 26.62 26.44
N TYR A 183 -14.44 26.46 26.92
CA TYR A 183 -15.36 25.40 26.51
C TYR A 183 -16.22 25.85 25.32
N VAL A 184 -16.27 25.06 24.25
CA VAL A 184 -17.01 25.37 23.02
C VAL A 184 -17.86 24.16 22.60
N CYS A 185 -19.13 24.39 22.26
CA CYS A 185 -19.99 23.37 21.65
C CYS A 185 -19.43 22.98 20.27
N THR A 186 -19.08 21.71 20.10
CA THR A 186 -18.55 21.12 18.86
C THR A 186 -19.57 20.13 18.30
N LYS A 187 -19.76 20.09 16.98
CA LYS A 187 -20.65 19.13 16.32
C LYS A 187 -20.16 17.70 16.54
N CYS A 188 -21.09 16.76 16.71
CA CYS A 188 -20.74 15.35 16.72
C CYS A 188 -20.20 14.91 15.36
N PRO A 189 -19.08 14.16 15.33
CA PRO A 189 -18.48 13.70 14.10
C PRO A 189 -19.37 12.71 13.35
N ALA A 190 -19.17 12.62 12.04
CA ALA A 190 -19.78 11.59 11.20
C ALA A 190 -19.35 10.17 11.64
N GLY A 191 -20.14 9.17 11.26
CA GLY A 191 -19.94 7.77 11.67
C GLY A 191 -20.84 7.38 12.83
N GLY A 192 -20.33 6.67 13.82
CA GLY A 192 -21.13 6.03 14.87
C GLY A 192 -21.52 6.94 16.03
N PHE A 193 -21.80 8.23 15.82
CA PHE A 193 -22.07 9.18 16.90
C PHE A 193 -23.31 10.04 16.66
N TYR A 194 -24.08 10.27 17.72
CA TYR A 194 -25.19 11.20 17.76
C TYR A 194 -25.29 11.84 19.16
N GLN A 195 -26.11 12.87 19.32
CA GLN A 195 -26.36 13.48 20.62
C GLN A 195 -27.78 14.04 20.67
N ASN A 196 -28.64 13.44 21.49
CA ASN A 196 -30.04 13.84 21.67
C ASN A 196 -30.33 14.51 23.02
N THR A 197 -29.33 14.59 23.90
CA THR A 197 -29.37 15.32 25.16
C THR A 197 -28.28 16.40 25.17
N ILE A 198 -28.17 17.19 26.23
CA ILE A 198 -27.09 18.18 26.34
C ILE A 198 -25.76 17.44 26.44
N GLY A 199 -24.85 17.72 25.50
CA GLY A 199 -23.55 17.05 25.45
C GLY A 199 -22.58 17.62 26.48
N HIS A 200 -22.12 16.77 27.40
CA HIS A 200 -21.18 17.15 28.46
C HIS A 200 -19.73 17.21 27.97
N HIS A 201 -18.88 17.86 28.76
CA HIS A 201 -17.44 17.81 28.58
C HIS A 201 -16.89 16.48 29.10
N GLY A 202 -16.18 15.75 28.26
CA GLY A 202 -15.51 14.50 28.65
C GLY A 202 -15.54 13.46 27.53
N THR A 203 -14.84 12.36 27.78
CA THR A 203 -14.83 11.20 26.89
C THR A 203 -15.82 10.17 27.43
N LEU A 204 -16.98 10.03 26.78
CA LEU A 204 -17.86 8.91 27.06
C LEU A 204 -17.20 7.64 26.49
N ALA A 205 -16.84 6.70 27.38
CA ALA A 205 -16.09 5.49 27.03
C ALA A 205 -14.77 5.75 26.25
N GLY A 206 -14.05 6.85 26.57
CA GLY A 206 -12.72 7.12 26.01
C GLY A 206 -12.68 7.65 24.56
N ARG A 207 -13.81 8.12 24.00
CA ARG A 207 -13.90 8.53 22.58
C ARG A 207 -14.31 9.99 22.37
N THR A 208 -15.61 10.29 22.42
CA THR A 208 -16.19 11.64 22.27
C THR A 208 -17.15 11.93 23.41
N GLY A 209 -17.60 13.19 23.54
CA GLY A 209 -18.74 13.55 24.39
C GLY A 209 -20.11 13.23 23.76
N CYS A 210 -20.14 12.54 22.61
CA CYS A 210 -21.36 12.14 21.91
C CYS A 210 -21.73 10.69 22.23
N LEU A 211 -23.01 10.38 22.22
CA LEU A 211 -23.52 9.02 22.38
C LEU A 211 -23.17 8.13 21.16
N PRO A 212 -22.79 6.86 21.38
CA PRO A 212 -22.52 5.94 20.29
C PRO A 212 -23.82 5.42 19.64
N CYS A 213 -23.88 5.41 18.30
CA CYS A 213 -24.92 4.73 17.55
C CYS A 213 -24.90 3.21 17.83
N PRO A 214 -26.05 2.52 17.89
CA PRO A 214 -26.12 1.07 18.07
C PRO A 214 -25.19 0.28 17.13
N ARG A 215 -24.77 -0.92 17.55
CA ARG A 215 -23.93 -1.82 16.72
C ARG A 215 -24.59 -2.05 15.36
N GLY A 216 -23.78 -2.01 14.30
CA GLY A 216 -24.27 -2.15 12.92
C GLY A 216 -25.03 -0.93 12.38
N THR A 217 -24.91 0.24 13.03
CA THR A 217 -25.51 1.49 12.54
C THR A 217 -24.49 2.66 12.51
N TYR A 218 -24.75 3.66 11.68
CA TYR A 218 -23.89 4.84 11.51
C TYR A 218 -24.68 6.06 11.02
N VAL A 219 -24.05 7.23 11.11
CA VAL A 219 -24.52 8.53 10.60
C VAL A 219 -23.70 8.88 9.36
N GLU A 220 -24.40 9.15 8.26
CA GLU A 220 -23.80 9.58 6.99
C GLU A 220 -23.21 11.00 7.10
N LEU A 221 -22.24 11.31 6.23
CA LEU A 221 -21.49 12.56 6.28
C LEU A 221 -22.35 13.81 6.02
N ASP A 222 -23.40 13.68 5.20
CA ASP A 222 -24.37 14.73 4.87
C ASP A 222 -25.42 14.98 5.97
N LYS A 223 -25.53 14.06 6.93
CA LYS A 223 -26.54 14.09 8.01
C LYS A 223 -25.98 14.62 9.34
N ILE A 224 -24.74 15.08 9.36
CA ILE A 224 -24.15 15.67 10.56
C ILE A 224 -24.66 17.09 10.81
N PRO A 225 -24.86 17.51 12.07
CA PRO A 225 -24.69 16.71 13.28
C PRO A 225 -25.86 15.76 13.55
N GLY A 226 -25.58 14.58 14.09
CA GLY A 226 -26.61 13.62 14.49
C GLY A 226 -27.40 14.08 15.72
N LYS A 227 -28.62 14.59 15.53
CA LYS A 227 -29.44 15.18 16.62
C LYS A 227 -30.27 14.16 17.42
N HIS A 228 -30.53 12.98 16.88
CA HIS A 228 -31.41 11.98 17.47
C HIS A 228 -30.92 10.56 17.15
N GLN A 229 -31.27 9.57 17.96
CA GLN A 229 -30.84 8.19 17.76
C GLN A 229 -31.33 7.60 16.42
N HIS A 230 -32.52 7.97 15.96
CA HIS A 230 -33.08 7.50 14.68
C HIS A 230 -32.30 7.96 13.44
N ILE A 231 -31.32 8.87 13.60
CA ILE A 231 -30.42 9.26 12.52
C ILE A 231 -29.37 8.18 12.22
N CYS A 232 -29.13 7.27 13.16
CA CYS A 232 -28.24 6.12 12.99
C CYS A 232 -28.91 5.11 12.03
N ARG A 233 -28.43 5.06 10.79
CA ARG A 233 -28.90 4.14 9.76
C ARG A 233 -28.15 2.83 9.81
N VAL A 234 -28.79 1.75 9.39
CA VAL A 234 -28.16 0.42 9.29
C VAL A 234 -26.98 0.49 8.32
N CYS A 235 -25.89 -0.20 8.67
CA CYS A 235 -24.73 -0.31 7.82
C CYS A 235 -25.11 -0.87 6.43
N PRO A 236 -24.49 -0.36 5.36
CA PRO A 236 -24.81 -0.80 4.00
C PRO A 236 -24.40 -2.27 3.79
N ALA A 237 -24.97 -2.89 2.75
CA ALA A 237 -24.64 -4.26 2.38
C ALA A 237 -23.13 -4.44 2.14
N GLY A 238 -22.60 -5.59 2.56
CA GLY A 238 -21.16 -5.89 2.51
C GLY A 238 -20.36 -5.33 3.70
N SER A 239 -21.01 -4.71 4.68
CA SER A 239 -20.39 -4.25 5.92
C SER A 239 -20.70 -5.17 7.12
N LYS A 240 -19.83 -5.13 8.13
CA LYS A 240 -20.02 -5.80 9.42
C LYS A 240 -21.14 -5.13 10.21
N THR A 241 -22.10 -5.91 10.70
CA THR A 241 -23.30 -5.43 11.41
C THR A 241 -23.23 -5.64 12.92
N ASP A 242 -22.18 -6.29 13.42
CA ASP A 242 -21.97 -6.65 14.81
C ASP A 242 -21.05 -5.68 15.57
N GLN A 243 -20.45 -4.70 14.88
CA GLN A 243 -19.45 -3.79 15.42
C GLN A 243 -19.95 -2.34 15.56
N TRP A 244 -19.27 -1.57 16.41
CA TRP A 244 -19.52 -0.15 16.58
C TRP A 244 -18.79 0.66 15.49
N SER A 245 -19.54 1.41 14.69
CA SER A 245 -19.02 2.17 13.55
C SER A 245 -17.97 3.23 13.91
N SER A 246 -18.07 3.85 15.11
CA SER A 246 -17.08 4.83 15.60
C SER A 246 -16.78 5.94 14.56
N TYR A 247 -15.61 6.57 14.54
CA TYR A 247 -15.29 7.63 13.57
C TYR A 247 -15.12 7.12 12.13
N ARG A 248 -14.85 5.82 11.96
CA ARG A 248 -14.53 5.20 10.67
C ARG A 248 -15.76 4.81 9.86
N GLY A 249 -16.93 4.78 10.50
CA GLY A 249 -18.14 4.22 9.89
C GLY A 249 -18.11 2.69 9.91
N CYS A 250 -18.99 2.07 9.12
CA CYS A 250 -19.09 0.62 9.06
C CYS A 250 -17.86 -0.02 8.39
N PHE A 251 -17.34 -1.08 8.99
CA PHE A 251 -16.24 -1.88 8.43
C PHE A 251 -16.76 -2.80 7.33
N CYS A 252 -15.97 -3.07 6.30
CA CYS A 252 -16.29 -4.08 5.30
C CYS A 252 -16.11 -5.49 5.88
N ILE A 253 -16.90 -6.44 5.37
CA ILE A 253 -16.64 -7.87 5.59
C ILE A 253 -15.42 -8.32 4.79
N ASP A 254 -14.83 -9.46 5.15
CA ASP A 254 -13.65 -9.97 4.48
C ASP A 254 -13.95 -10.25 3.00
N SER A 255 -13.00 -9.98 2.10
CA SER A 255 -13.17 -10.05 0.64
C SER A 255 -14.16 -9.03 0.06
N PHE A 256 -14.43 -7.94 0.76
CA PHE A 256 -15.13 -6.77 0.23
C PHE A 256 -14.24 -5.54 0.32
N TYR A 257 -14.50 -4.57 -0.56
CA TYR A 257 -13.78 -3.29 -0.59
C TYR A 257 -14.76 -2.15 -0.82
N ARG A 258 -14.37 -0.93 -0.48
CA ARG A 258 -15.14 0.29 -0.78
C ARG A 258 -14.28 1.35 -1.44
N LYS A 259 -14.95 2.30 -2.10
CA LYS A 259 -14.34 3.49 -2.69
C LYS A 259 -14.60 4.76 -1.88
N GLY A 260 -15.28 4.66 -0.75
CA GLY A 260 -15.54 5.80 0.13
C GLY A 260 -15.76 5.38 1.57
N ARG A 261 -15.30 6.20 2.53
CA ARG A 261 -15.31 5.92 3.99
C ARG A 261 -16.72 5.69 4.56
N PHE A 262 -17.75 6.25 3.95
CA PHE A 262 -19.15 6.09 4.40
C PHE A 262 -20.05 5.45 3.33
N THR A 263 -19.43 4.78 2.35
CA THR A 263 -20.13 4.15 1.21
C THR A 263 -20.26 2.64 1.40
N ARG A 264 -21.13 2.01 0.58
CA ARG A 264 -21.32 0.56 0.58
C ARG A 264 -20.04 -0.20 0.21
N CYS A 265 -19.88 -1.38 0.79
CA CYS A 265 -18.81 -2.30 0.40
C CYS A 265 -19.28 -3.17 -0.77
N VAL A 266 -18.38 -3.41 -1.72
CA VAL A 266 -18.62 -4.21 -2.92
C VAL A 266 -17.76 -5.46 -2.86
N ALA A 267 -18.29 -6.58 -3.35
CA ALA A 267 -17.56 -7.84 -3.39
C ALA A 267 -16.28 -7.72 -4.24
N CYS A 268 -15.20 -8.34 -3.79
CA CYS A 268 -13.94 -8.36 -4.52
C CYS A 268 -14.11 -8.97 -5.93
N PRO A 269 -13.46 -8.43 -6.97
CA PRO A 269 -13.60 -8.94 -8.33
C PRO A 269 -13.22 -10.41 -8.45
N LYS A 270 -14.13 -11.25 -8.96
CA LYS A 270 -13.87 -12.68 -9.19
C LYS A 270 -12.96 -12.87 -10.41
N GLY A 271 -12.01 -13.80 -10.31
CA GLY A 271 -11.12 -14.16 -11.43
C GLY A 271 -9.89 -13.27 -11.61
N VAL A 272 -9.74 -12.19 -10.83
CA VAL A 272 -8.55 -11.34 -10.86
C VAL A 272 -7.54 -11.79 -9.81
N ARG A 273 -6.36 -12.25 -10.26
CA ARG A 273 -5.29 -12.68 -9.35
C ARG A 273 -4.50 -11.48 -8.82
N GLY A 274 -3.94 -11.60 -7.62
CA GLY A 274 -3.07 -10.57 -7.06
C GLY A 274 -3.77 -9.41 -6.37
N ILE A 275 -5.11 -9.42 -6.26
CA ILE A 275 -5.86 -8.42 -5.48
C ILE A 275 -6.03 -8.89 -4.04
N LEU A 276 -5.91 -7.96 -3.10
CA LEU A 276 -6.28 -8.11 -1.70
C LEU A 276 -7.41 -7.11 -1.38
N CYS A 277 -8.62 -7.62 -1.12
CA CYS A 277 -9.75 -6.80 -0.70
C CYS A 277 -9.94 -6.92 0.81
N ASN A 278 -9.55 -5.89 1.54
CA ASN A 278 -9.79 -5.73 2.97
C ASN A 278 -9.96 -4.24 3.25
N GLU A 279 -11.19 -3.81 3.52
CA GLU A 279 -11.65 -2.41 3.58
C GLU A 279 -11.57 -1.68 2.23
N THR A 280 -10.42 -1.71 1.57
CA THR A 280 -10.20 -1.16 0.23
C THR A 280 -9.48 -2.19 -0.64
N MET A 281 -9.26 -1.85 -1.91
CA MET A 281 -8.59 -2.73 -2.85
C MET A 281 -7.08 -2.46 -2.87
N LEU A 282 -6.29 -3.43 -2.44
CA LEU A 282 -4.83 -3.39 -2.50
C LEU A 282 -4.33 -4.53 -3.38
N VAL A 283 -3.03 -4.53 -3.62
CA VAL A 283 -2.36 -5.57 -4.41
C VAL A 283 -1.54 -6.46 -3.48
N LYS A 284 -1.52 -7.77 -3.72
CA LYS A 284 -0.73 -8.72 -2.95
C LYS A 284 0.76 -8.47 -3.16
N GLU A 285 1.58 -8.86 -2.19
CA GLU A 285 3.04 -8.87 -2.36
C GLU A 285 3.44 -9.72 -3.58
N GLY A 286 4.45 -9.29 -4.33
CA GLY A 286 4.83 -9.93 -5.60
C GLY A 286 3.97 -9.58 -6.81
N TYR A 287 2.99 -8.69 -6.66
CA TYR A 287 2.21 -8.13 -7.77
C TYR A 287 2.45 -6.62 -7.89
N TRP A 288 2.38 -6.14 -9.12
CA TRP A 288 2.55 -4.74 -9.52
C TRP A 288 1.30 -4.25 -10.23
N TRP A 289 0.98 -2.99 -10.00
CA TRP A 289 -0.05 -2.26 -10.72
C TRP A 289 0.34 -0.79 -10.77
N GLU A 290 -0.27 -0.01 -11.65
CA GLU A 290 0.00 1.41 -11.77
C GLU A 290 -1.26 2.13 -12.23
N PHE A 291 -1.57 3.26 -11.61
CA PHE A 291 -2.67 4.12 -12.02
C PHE A 291 -2.38 4.79 -13.36
N ARG A 292 -3.43 5.14 -14.12
CA ARG A 292 -3.26 5.79 -15.43
C ARG A 292 -2.55 7.12 -15.27
N ASP A 293 -2.97 7.88 -14.27
CA ASP A 293 -2.46 9.21 -13.99
C ASP A 293 -1.88 9.33 -12.57
N TYR A 294 -0.88 10.21 -12.44
CA TYR A 294 -0.29 10.55 -11.16
C TYR A 294 -1.33 11.13 -10.18
N ASN A 295 -2.30 11.91 -10.69
CA ASN A 295 -3.37 12.48 -9.87
C ASN A 295 -4.28 11.42 -9.25
N GLU A 296 -4.63 10.37 -10.00
CA GLU A 296 -5.44 9.26 -9.48
C GLU A 296 -4.69 8.49 -8.39
N SER A 297 -3.39 8.22 -8.59
CA SER A 297 -2.54 7.61 -7.55
C SER A 297 -2.51 8.45 -6.27
N TRP A 298 -2.46 9.78 -6.39
CA TRP A 298 -2.48 10.70 -5.25
C TRP A 298 -3.83 10.79 -4.54
N GLU A 299 -4.92 10.86 -5.31
CA GLU A 299 -6.28 10.79 -4.76
C GLU A 299 -6.48 9.48 -4.02
N TYR A 300 -6.07 8.36 -4.62
CA TYR A 300 -6.20 7.06 -4.00
C TYR A 300 -5.34 6.92 -2.73
N GLN A 301 -4.09 7.40 -2.74
CA GLN A 301 -3.25 7.39 -1.54
C GLN A 301 -3.88 8.20 -0.40
N ARG A 302 -4.35 9.42 -0.68
CA ARG A 302 -5.03 10.26 0.32
C ARG A 302 -6.28 9.60 0.86
N PHE A 303 -7.06 8.94 -0.01
CA PHE A 303 -8.21 8.15 0.39
C PHE A 303 -7.82 6.99 1.32
N VAL A 304 -6.79 6.21 0.97
CA VAL A 304 -6.32 5.09 1.80
C VAL A 304 -5.80 5.60 3.15
N ASP A 305 -5.02 6.68 3.16
CA ASP A 305 -4.51 7.29 4.40
C ASP A 305 -5.67 7.80 5.26
N ALA A 306 -6.60 8.55 4.67
CA ALA A 306 -7.80 9.03 5.33
C ALA A 306 -8.67 7.87 5.85
N LEU A 307 -8.76 6.74 5.14
CA LEU A 307 -9.54 5.57 5.53
C LEU A 307 -8.95 4.87 6.77
N MET A 308 -7.64 4.96 6.98
CA MET A 308 -6.93 4.30 8.08
C MET A 308 -6.93 5.11 9.38
N ILE A 309 -7.28 6.40 9.34
CA ILE A 309 -7.36 7.27 10.53
C ILE A 309 -8.55 6.86 11.41
N PRO A 310 -8.34 6.49 12.70
CA PRO A 310 -9.38 5.98 13.59
C PRO A 310 -10.18 7.07 14.33
N ASP A 311 -9.85 8.35 14.15
CA ASP A 311 -10.44 9.50 14.85
C ASP A 311 -11.06 10.53 13.88
N GLU A 312 -11.34 11.76 14.36
CA GLU A 312 -11.96 12.86 13.61
C GLU A 312 -10.94 13.69 12.78
N GLN A 313 -9.64 13.46 12.89
CA GLN A 313 -8.58 14.30 12.30
C GLN A 313 -8.31 14.02 10.81
N TYR A 314 -9.22 13.35 10.10
CA TYR A 314 -9.08 13.10 8.67
C TYR A 314 -9.64 14.26 7.85
N ASN A 315 -9.11 14.46 6.65
CA ASN A 315 -9.63 15.45 5.72
C ASN A 315 -10.95 14.98 5.11
N HIS A 316 -12.03 15.73 5.29
CA HIS A 316 -13.34 15.42 4.73
C HIS A 316 -13.37 15.39 3.20
N ASN A 317 -12.42 16.04 2.52
CA ASN A 317 -12.31 16.02 1.06
C ASN A 317 -11.71 14.72 0.51
N ASP A 318 -10.98 13.97 1.33
CA ASP A 318 -10.26 12.75 0.92
C ASP A 318 -11.04 11.48 1.29
N VAL A 319 -12.34 11.58 1.63
CA VAL A 319 -13.15 10.44 2.10
C VAL A 319 -13.65 9.53 0.99
N ASN A 320 -13.55 9.96 -0.28
CA ASN A 320 -14.04 9.23 -1.45
C ASN A 320 -12.96 9.20 -2.53
N PHE A 321 -12.90 8.09 -3.26
CA PHE A 321 -12.08 7.89 -4.44
C PHE A 321 -12.98 7.56 -5.63
N THR A 322 -12.89 8.33 -6.71
CA THR A 322 -13.77 8.15 -7.89
C THR A 322 -13.09 7.45 -9.06
N GLY A 323 -11.77 7.29 -9.01
CA GLY A 323 -10.99 6.70 -10.10
C GLY A 323 -11.25 5.21 -10.34
N ILE A 324 -10.62 4.72 -11.41
CA ILE A 324 -10.67 3.31 -11.83
C ILE A 324 -9.50 2.57 -11.21
N PHE A 325 -9.74 1.33 -10.78
CA PHE A 325 -8.66 0.54 -10.20
C PHE A 325 -7.80 -0.11 -11.29
N PRO A 326 -6.47 -0.08 -11.11
CA PRO A 326 -5.58 -0.71 -12.06
C PRO A 326 -5.70 -2.23 -12.12
N LYS A 327 -5.30 -2.81 -13.24
CA LYS A 327 -5.14 -4.26 -13.35
C LYS A 327 -3.81 -4.71 -12.72
N PRO A 328 -3.81 -5.67 -11.79
CA PRO A 328 -2.59 -6.21 -11.21
C PRO A 328 -1.90 -7.24 -12.12
N TYR A 329 -0.58 -7.22 -12.09
CA TYR A 329 0.29 -8.15 -12.82
C TYR A 329 1.29 -8.80 -11.87
N PRO A 330 1.56 -10.11 -12.01
CA PRO A 330 2.62 -10.75 -11.24
C PRO A 330 3.98 -10.21 -11.68
N CYS A 331 4.83 -9.90 -10.73
CA CYS A 331 6.18 -9.46 -11.02
C CYS A 331 7.05 -10.65 -11.41
N PRO A 332 7.97 -10.51 -12.39
CA PRO A 332 8.92 -11.57 -12.75
C PRO A 332 9.66 -12.12 -11.52
N LYS A 333 9.95 -11.23 -10.58
CA LYS A 333 10.48 -11.56 -9.27
C LYS A 333 9.55 -11.02 -8.18
N ALA A 334 8.98 -11.92 -7.38
CA ALA A 334 8.04 -11.56 -6.32
C ALA A 334 8.64 -10.55 -5.32
N SER A 335 9.92 -10.67 -4.95
CA SER A 335 10.54 -9.75 -3.99
C SER A 335 10.68 -8.32 -4.50
N SER A 336 10.64 -8.10 -5.82
CA SER A 336 10.81 -6.77 -6.42
C SER A 336 9.58 -5.88 -6.20
N CYS A 337 8.42 -6.48 -5.89
CA CYS A 337 7.15 -5.80 -5.74
C CYS A 337 6.63 -5.91 -4.31
N LEU A 338 6.54 -4.77 -3.64
CA LEU A 338 6.21 -4.70 -2.21
C LEU A 338 4.74 -5.01 -1.93
N GLY A 339 3.83 -4.67 -2.85
CA GLY A 339 2.39 -4.84 -2.63
C GLY A 339 1.85 -4.05 -1.43
N SER A 340 0.65 -4.43 -0.98
CA SER A 340 -0.07 -3.90 0.18
C SER A 340 -0.18 -2.37 0.17
N LEU A 341 -0.04 -1.69 1.32
CA LEU A 341 -0.06 -0.22 1.43
C LEU A 341 1.04 0.47 0.59
N ASN A 342 2.16 -0.21 0.34
CA ASN A 342 3.25 0.34 -0.46
C ASN A 342 2.93 0.34 -1.97
N SER A 343 1.95 -0.47 -2.41
CA SER A 343 1.65 -0.67 -3.83
C SER A 343 1.16 0.59 -4.56
N VAL A 344 0.69 1.60 -3.84
CA VAL A 344 0.05 2.79 -4.45
C VAL A 344 1.08 3.81 -4.93
N ARG A 345 2.12 4.10 -4.13
CA ARG A 345 3.17 5.08 -4.48
C ARG A 345 4.56 4.49 -4.68
N LYS A 346 4.90 3.44 -3.94
CA LYS A 346 6.22 2.81 -3.99
C LYS A 346 6.03 1.32 -4.25
N PRO A 347 5.49 0.94 -5.42
CA PRO A 347 5.19 -0.45 -5.72
C PRO A 347 6.44 -1.32 -5.76
N CYS A 348 7.61 -0.72 -6.00
CA CYS A 348 8.87 -1.41 -6.20
C CYS A 348 9.80 -1.34 -4.98
N GLN A 349 10.53 -2.44 -4.74
CA GLN A 349 11.62 -2.51 -3.79
C GLN A 349 12.77 -1.57 -4.20
N THR A 350 13.54 -1.09 -3.22
CA THR A 350 14.75 -0.26 -3.46
C THR A 350 15.68 -0.89 -4.50
N GLY A 351 16.07 -0.11 -5.51
CA GLY A 351 16.90 -0.56 -6.63
C GLY A 351 16.10 -0.94 -7.88
N TYR A 352 14.80 -1.17 -7.75
CA TYR A 352 13.88 -1.53 -8.84
C TYR A 352 12.91 -0.39 -9.14
N GLY A 353 12.41 -0.34 -10.37
CA GLY A 353 11.48 0.65 -10.87
C GLY A 353 10.88 0.26 -12.21
N GLY A 354 10.13 1.17 -12.83
CA GLY A 354 9.45 0.95 -14.11
C GLY A 354 8.36 -0.14 -14.05
N PRO A 355 7.84 -0.56 -15.22
CA PRO A 355 6.80 -1.57 -15.31
C PRO A 355 7.23 -2.90 -14.68
N LEU A 356 6.34 -3.52 -13.90
CA LEU A 356 6.56 -4.78 -13.17
C LEU A 356 7.75 -4.77 -12.20
N CYS A 357 8.29 -3.58 -11.86
CA CYS A 357 9.51 -3.41 -11.07
C CYS A 357 10.72 -4.20 -11.63
N GLU A 358 10.83 -4.27 -12.95
CA GLU A 358 11.90 -5.03 -13.62
C GLU A 358 13.04 -4.13 -14.15
N VAL A 359 12.87 -2.80 -14.08
CA VAL A 359 13.88 -1.82 -14.52
C VAL A 359 14.75 -1.42 -13.34
N CYS A 360 16.06 -1.50 -13.48
CA CYS A 360 16.97 -1.02 -12.44
C CYS A 360 17.06 0.50 -12.44
N VAL A 361 16.89 1.11 -11.26
CA VAL A 361 16.97 2.57 -11.09
C VAL A 361 18.42 3.05 -11.13
N LYS A 362 18.63 4.36 -11.19
CA LYS A 362 19.97 4.98 -11.24
C LYS A 362 20.85 4.49 -10.08
N GLY A 363 22.10 4.13 -10.38
CA GLY A 363 23.06 3.58 -9.41
C GLY A 363 22.94 2.06 -9.20
N TYR A 364 22.00 1.41 -9.88
CA TYR A 364 21.85 -0.03 -9.90
C TYR A 364 21.97 -0.55 -11.33
N TYR A 365 22.52 -1.75 -11.47
CA TYR A 365 22.61 -2.48 -12.73
C TYR A 365 21.92 -3.82 -12.63
N LYS A 366 21.47 -4.34 -13.77
CA LYS A 366 20.84 -5.64 -13.85
C LYS A 366 21.91 -6.73 -13.79
N SER A 367 21.96 -7.44 -12.67
CA SER A 367 22.76 -8.65 -12.49
C SER A 367 21.80 -9.84 -12.42
N MET A 368 21.77 -10.66 -13.47
CA MET A 368 20.75 -11.70 -13.67
C MET A 368 19.31 -11.14 -13.67
N SER A 369 18.48 -11.57 -12.71
CA SER A 369 17.11 -11.10 -12.48
C SER A 369 17.00 -10.14 -11.28
N ARG A 370 18.13 -9.61 -10.81
CA ARG A 370 18.19 -8.72 -9.65
C ARG A 370 18.87 -7.41 -10.01
N CYS A 371 18.36 -6.32 -9.45
CA CYS A 371 19.03 -5.03 -9.50
C CYS A 371 20.02 -4.94 -8.34
N THR A 372 21.31 -4.84 -8.67
CA THR A 372 22.41 -4.75 -7.71
C THR A 372 23.06 -3.38 -7.79
N LYS A 373 23.56 -2.86 -6.67
CA LYS A 373 24.27 -1.59 -6.65
C LYS A 373 25.50 -1.65 -7.55
N CYS A 374 25.75 -0.56 -8.28
CA CYS A 374 26.91 -0.45 -9.15
C CYS A 374 28.23 -0.69 -8.38
N PRO A 375 29.16 -1.51 -8.94
CA PRO A 375 30.47 -1.74 -8.35
C PRO A 375 31.36 -0.49 -8.46
N THR A 376 32.45 -0.47 -7.69
CA THR A 376 33.43 0.62 -7.74
C THR A 376 34.23 0.60 -9.04
N LEU A 377 34.69 1.76 -9.50
CA LEU A 377 35.47 1.90 -10.73
C LEU A 377 36.74 1.01 -10.75
N PRO A 378 37.53 0.90 -9.66
CA PRO A 378 38.70 0.00 -9.64
C PRO A 378 38.32 -1.46 -9.87
N TRP A 379 37.21 -1.92 -9.28
CA TRP A 379 36.72 -3.29 -9.46
C TRP A 379 36.34 -3.57 -10.92
N MET A 380 35.69 -2.61 -11.58
CA MET A 380 35.35 -2.73 -13.00
C MET A 380 36.59 -2.79 -13.90
N ILE A 381 37.62 -1.98 -13.60
CA ILE A 381 38.88 -2.00 -14.35
C ILE A 381 39.58 -3.35 -14.17
N THR A 382 39.66 -3.86 -12.94
CA THR A 382 40.25 -5.18 -12.66
C THR A 382 39.55 -6.30 -13.45
N GLN A 383 38.22 -6.29 -13.50
CA GLN A 383 37.45 -7.26 -14.29
C GLN A 383 37.75 -7.14 -15.79
N MET A 384 37.79 -5.93 -16.35
CA MET A 384 38.11 -5.71 -17.76
C MET A 384 39.54 -6.13 -18.11
N CYS A 385 40.51 -5.84 -17.23
CA CYS A 385 41.90 -6.29 -17.40
C CYS A 385 42.01 -7.82 -17.33
N PHE A 386 41.30 -8.48 -16.41
CA PHE A 386 41.30 -9.94 -16.32
C PHE A 386 40.74 -10.59 -17.60
N ILE A 387 39.60 -10.09 -18.10
CA ILE A 387 39.00 -10.55 -19.36
C ILE A 387 39.98 -10.33 -20.51
N ALA A 388 40.58 -9.14 -20.62
CA ALA A 388 41.57 -8.84 -21.65
C ALA A 388 42.77 -9.80 -21.57
N CYS A 389 43.32 -10.06 -20.39
CA CYS A 389 44.40 -11.01 -20.17
C CYS A 389 44.02 -12.42 -20.64
N VAL A 390 42.81 -12.90 -20.32
CA VAL A 390 42.33 -14.21 -20.78
C VAL A 390 42.23 -14.26 -22.31
N PHE A 391 41.71 -13.20 -22.94
CA PHE A 391 41.68 -13.09 -24.41
C PHE A 391 43.08 -13.07 -25.03
N PHE A 392 44.00 -12.29 -24.47
CA PHE A 392 45.40 -12.27 -24.92
C PHE A 392 46.08 -13.64 -24.75
N LEU A 393 45.80 -14.35 -23.65
CA LEU A 393 46.36 -15.67 -23.40
C LEU A 393 45.78 -16.72 -24.35
N LEU A 394 44.49 -16.64 -24.68
CA LEU A 394 43.87 -17.46 -25.73
C LEU A 394 44.47 -17.18 -27.10
N ILE A 395 44.62 -15.91 -27.48
CA ILE A 395 45.26 -15.51 -28.75
C ILE A 395 46.71 -15.99 -28.77
N PHE A 396 47.45 -15.81 -27.67
CA PHE A 396 48.83 -16.25 -27.55
C PHE A 396 48.97 -17.78 -27.64
N ILE A 397 48.05 -18.56 -27.06
CA ILE A 397 48.02 -20.01 -27.22
C ILE A 397 47.78 -20.38 -28.68
N LEU A 398 46.82 -19.73 -29.35
CA LEU A 398 46.53 -19.96 -30.77
C LEU A 398 47.73 -19.63 -31.67
N VAL A 399 48.44 -18.54 -31.37
CA VAL A 399 49.64 -18.11 -32.11
C VAL A 399 50.87 -18.98 -31.76
N ARG A 400 51.03 -19.41 -30.51
CA ARG A 400 52.16 -20.28 -30.10
C ARG A 400 52.05 -21.67 -30.71
N ASP A 401 50.83 -22.14 -30.96
CA ASP A 401 50.55 -23.39 -31.66
C ASP A 401 51.05 -23.37 -33.12
N GLU A 402 51.13 -22.18 -33.75
CA GLU A 402 51.75 -21.99 -35.07
C GLU A 402 53.19 -22.51 -35.15
N ARG A 403 53.95 -22.47 -34.04
CA ARG A 403 55.35 -22.91 -34.02
C ARG A 403 55.51 -24.42 -33.85
N LYS A 404 54.53 -25.10 -33.25
CA LYS A 404 54.60 -26.54 -32.95
C LYS A 404 53.97 -27.43 -34.02
N ALA A 405 52.99 -26.92 -34.78
CA ALA A 405 52.35 -27.64 -35.88
C ALA A 405 53.32 -28.04 -37.01
N LYS A 406 54.50 -27.40 -37.13
CA LYS A 406 55.57 -27.81 -38.05
C LYS A 406 56.19 -29.19 -37.75
N VAL A 407 55.85 -29.86 -36.64
CA VAL A 407 56.64 -31.01 -36.15
C VAL A 407 55.87 -32.32 -35.91
N LYS A 408 54.54 -32.35 -35.72
CA LYS A 408 53.77 -33.63 -35.55
C LYS A 408 52.24 -33.40 -35.61
N GLY A 409 51.48 -34.45 -35.96
CA GLY A 409 50.01 -34.46 -36.06
C GLY A 409 49.24 -34.05 -34.80
N ARG A 410 47.89 -34.06 -34.87
CA ARG A 410 46.90 -33.49 -33.91
C ARG A 410 47.53 -32.95 -32.61
N THR A 411 47.65 -31.62 -32.55
CA THR A 411 48.27 -30.87 -31.46
C THR A 411 47.46 -30.94 -30.16
N LEU A 412 48.12 -30.84 -29.00
CA LEU A 412 47.49 -30.83 -27.67
C LEU A 412 46.44 -29.71 -27.54
N SER A 413 46.70 -28.57 -28.17
CA SER A 413 45.77 -27.44 -28.32
C SER A 413 44.43 -27.84 -28.96
N ASP A 414 44.43 -28.74 -29.94
CA ASP A 414 43.21 -29.20 -30.62
C ASP A 414 42.31 -30.01 -29.68
N ILE A 415 42.92 -30.86 -28.86
CA ILE A 415 42.21 -31.63 -27.84
C ILE A 415 41.66 -30.70 -26.75
N VAL A 416 42.47 -29.73 -26.31
CA VAL A 416 42.07 -28.75 -25.29
C VAL A 416 40.96 -27.84 -25.81
N LEU A 417 41.05 -27.31 -27.03
CA LEU A 417 40.02 -26.46 -27.64
C LEU A 417 38.72 -27.23 -27.88
N ALA A 418 38.79 -28.50 -28.28
CA ALA A 418 37.60 -29.34 -28.44
C ALA A 418 36.89 -29.56 -27.10
N ARG A 419 37.63 -29.89 -26.04
CA ARG A 419 37.07 -30.05 -24.69
C ARG A 419 36.53 -28.74 -24.11
N LEU A 420 37.23 -27.63 -24.34
CA LEU A 420 36.82 -26.31 -23.90
C LEU A 420 35.51 -25.87 -24.57
N LYS A 421 35.31 -26.16 -25.87
CA LYS A 421 34.04 -25.88 -26.57
C LYS A 421 32.85 -26.61 -25.94
N ILE A 422 33.04 -27.86 -25.52
CA ILE A 422 31.98 -28.65 -24.87
C ILE A 422 31.62 -28.01 -23.51
N VAL A 423 32.62 -27.67 -22.71
CA VAL A 423 32.41 -27.03 -21.40
C VAL A 423 31.74 -25.67 -21.56
N ILE A 424 32.21 -24.83 -22.48
CA ILE A 424 31.60 -23.53 -22.78
C ILE A 424 30.15 -23.72 -23.23
N GLY A 425 29.89 -24.63 -24.18
CA GLY A 425 28.54 -24.89 -24.69
C GLY A 425 27.58 -25.37 -23.60
N PHE A 426 28.03 -26.28 -22.71
CA PHE A 426 27.24 -26.75 -21.58
C PHE A 426 26.81 -25.60 -20.67
N TYR A 427 27.74 -24.73 -20.28
CA TYR A 427 27.44 -23.59 -19.43
C TYR A 427 26.58 -22.53 -20.11
N GLN A 428 26.79 -22.28 -21.41
CA GLN A 428 25.95 -21.35 -22.19
C GLN A 428 24.50 -21.81 -22.28
N VAL A 429 24.26 -23.09 -22.56
CA VAL A 429 22.90 -23.66 -22.61
C VAL A 429 22.25 -23.66 -21.23
N THR A 430 23.01 -24.04 -20.19
CA THR A 430 22.50 -24.07 -18.81
C THR A 430 22.11 -22.68 -18.32
N ALA A 431 22.98 -21.67 -18.51
CA ALA A 431 22.69 -20.28 -18.14
C ALA A 431 21.50 -19.71 -18.93
N GLY A 432 21.47 -19.94 -20.25
CA GLY A 432 20.37 -19.50 -21.11
C GLY A 432 19.02 -20.12 -20.72
N THR A 433 19.02 -21.39 -20.29
CA THR A 433 17.83 -22.09 -19.81
C THR A 433 17.34 -21.49 -18.49
N LEU A 434 18.21 -21.32 -17.50
CA LEU A 434 17.85 -20.73 -16.21
C LEU A 434 17.28 -19.31 -16.35
N ASP A 435 17.83 -18.50 -17.27
CA ASP A 435 17.30 -17.18 -17.59
C ASP A 435 15.92 -17.22 -18.27
N ALA A 436 15.71 -18.16 -19.19
CA ALA A 436 14.42 -18.33 -19.89
C ALA A 436 13.29 -18.72 -18.93
N PHE A 437 13.63 -19.45 -17.87
CA PHE A 437 12.72 -19.90 -16.81
C PHE A 437 12.88 -19.09 -15.52
N SER A 438 13.18 -17.79 -15.63
CA SER A 438 13.38 -16.88 -14.48
C SER A 438 12.15 -16.68 -13.59
N TYR A 439 10.96 -17.06 -14.06
CA TYR A 439 9.72 -17.08 -13.27
C TYR A 439 9.64 -18.27 -12.30
N VAL A 440 10.52 -19.27 -12.46
CA VAL A 440 10.65 -20.39 -11.54
C VAL A 440 11.61 -19.98 -10.41
N GLN A 441 11.23 -20.26 -9.16
CA GLN A 441 12.10 -20.04 -8.01
C GLN A 441 13.19 -21.12 -7.98
N TRP A 442 14.32 -20.84 -8.61
CA TRP A 442 15.48 -21.73 -8.57
C TRP A 442 16.19 -21.65 -7.21
N PRO A 443 16.67 -22.80 -6.68
CA PRO A 443 17.54 -22.84 -5.51
C PRO A 443 18.74 -21.90 -5.65
N GLU A 444 19.17 -21.29 -4.54
CA GLU A 444 20.29 -20.34 -4.53
C GLU A 444 21.59 -20.95 -5.10
N ALA A 445 21.82 -22.26 -4.91
CA ALA A 445 22.95 -22.97 -5.50
C ALA A 445 22.96 -22.99 -7.04
N LEU A 446 21.79 -23.14 -7.68
CA LEU A 446 21.67 -23.08 -9.15
C LEU A 446 21.82 -21.65 -9.66
N LEU A 447 21.37 -20.66 -8.88
CA LEU A 447 21.61 -19.25 -9.18
C LEU A 447 23.10 -18.91 -9.09
N GLN A 448 23.83 -19.45 -8.10
CA GLN A 448 25.29 -19.30 -8.01
C GLN A 448 26.00 -19.94 -9.21
N LEU A 449 25.63 -21.17 -9.60
CA LEU A 449 26.18 -21.83 -10.77
C LEU A 449 25.93 -21.03 -12.06
N SER A 450 24.74 -20.46 -12.21
CA SER A 450 24.38 -19.61 -13.36
C SER A 450 25.24 -18.33 -13.44
N ASN A 451 25.58 -17.72 -12.28
CA ASN A 451 26.47 -16.56 -12.26
C ASN A 451 27.85 -16.88 -12.85
N TYR A 452 28.42 -18.03 -12.49
CA TYR A 452 29.68 -18.49 -13.06
C TYR A 452 29.53 -18.86 -14.56
N ALA A 453 28.41 -19.47 -14.93
CA ALA A 453 28.14 -19.86 -16.31
C ALA A 453 28.01 -18.65 -17.27
N LYS A 454 27.47 -17.51 -16.82
CA LYS A 454 27.41 -16.27 -17.61
C LYS A 454 28.77 -15.62 -17.86
N PHE A 455 29.73 -15.84 -16.96
CA PHE A 455 31.12 -15.44 -17.20
C PHE A 455 31.69 -16.20 -18.41
N VAL A 456 31.39 -17.50 -18.48
CA VAL A 456 31.77 -18.39 -19.60
C VAL A 456 31.04 -18.05 -20.90
N GLN A 457 29.86 -17.42 -20.81
CA GLN A 457 29.08 -16.96 -21.98
C GLN A 457 29.69 -15.75 -22.70
N LEU A 458 30.78 -15.16 -22.19
CA LEU A 458 31.43 -13.95 -22.74
C LEU A 458 30.43 -12.80 -22.96
N ASN A 459 29.43 -12.68 -22.09
CA ASN A 459 28.51 -11.55 -22.11
C ASN A 459 29.19 -10.33 -21.48
N VAL A 460 30.23 -9.81 -22.14
CA VAL A 460 31.11 -8.73 -21.68
C VAL A 460 30.31 -7.51 -21.19
N VAL A 461 29.14 -7.27 -21.78
CA VAL A 461 28.22 -6.19 -21.43
C VAL A 461 27.61 -6.32 -20.02
N GLN A 462 27.39 -7.55 -19.53
CA GLN A 462 26.93 -7.80 -18.15
C GLN A 462 28.09 -7.91 -17.16
N LEU A 463 29.28 -8.22 -17.67
CA LEU A 463 30.50 -8.46 -16.89
C LEU A 463 31.18 -7.18 -16.44
N ALA A 464 31.05 -6.09 -17.21
CA ALA A 464 31.44 -4.74 -16.80
C ALA A 464 30.31 -3.75 -17.16
N PRO A 465 29.47 -3.34 -16.19
CA PRO A 465 28.36 -2.43 -16.46
C PRO A 465 28.89 -1.02 -16.73
N VAL A 466 29.25 -0.74 -18.00
CA VAL A 466 29.82 0.55 -18.43
C VAL A 466 28.90 1.74 -18.10
N HIS A 467 27.59 1.49 -18.04
CA HIS A 467 26.57 2.46 -17.63
C HIS A 467 26.70 2.93 -16.17
N CYS A 468 27.43 2.21 -15.32
CA CYS A 468 27.74 2.64 -13.95
C CYS A 468 28.83 3.74 -13.90
N SER A 469 29.59 3.98 -14.98
CA SER A 469 30.64 5.00 -15.02
C SER A 469 30.14 6.36 -15.51
N LYS A 470 29.26 6.39 -16.52
CA LYS A 470 28.62 7.61 -17.03
C LYS A 470 27.18 7.33 -17.45
N ASP A 471 26.27 8.21 -17.05
CA ASP A 471 24.85 8.14 -17.39
C ASP A 471 24.57 8.20 -18.90
N SER A 472 25.48 8.79 -19.69
CA SER A 472 25.35 8.89 -21.16
C SER A 472 25.56 7.55 -21.88
N LEU A 473 26.21 6.57 -21.23
CA LEU A 473 26.52 5.26 -21.80
C LEU A 473 25.53 4.20 -21.32
N ARG A 474 24.22 4.49 -21.37
CA ARG A 474 23.18 3.51 -21.02
C ARG A 474 23.18 2.33 -22.01
N MET A 475 23.53 1.15 -21.49
CA MET A 475 23.49 -0.11 -22.23
C MET A 475 22.07 -0.68 -22.24
N ASN A 476 21.20 -0.09 -23.06
CA ASN A 476 19.85 -0.58 -23.28
C ASN A 476 19.85 -1.74 -24.30
N ALA A 477 18.72 -2.44 -24.44
CA ALA A 477 18.57 -3.55 -25.38
C ALA A 477 19.06 -3.25 -26.81
N TYR A 478 18.78 -2.04 -27.32
CA TYR A 478 19.17 -1.62 -28.67
C TYR A 478 20.69 -1.55 -28.87
N VAL A 479 21.38 -0.86 -27.95
CA VAL A 479 22.85 -0.74 -27.97
C VAL A 479 23.48 -2.12 -27.79
N GLY A 480 22.88 -2.93 -26.91
CA GLY A 480 23.28 -4.30 -26.70
C GLY A 480 23.20 -5.17 -27.96
N LEU A 481 22.14 -5.03 -28.78
CA LEU A 481 22.01 -5.75 -30.04
C LEU A 481 23.07 -5.30 -31.05
N LEU A 482 23.21 -3.99 -31.26
CA LEU A 482 24.17 -3.42 -32.20
C LEU A 482 25.61 -3.81 -31.87
N LEU A 483 26.01 -3.70 -30.59
CA LEU A 483 27.36 -4.05 -30.16
C LEU A 483 27.66 -5.53 -30.41
N THR A 484 26.73 -6.43 -30.08
CA THR A 484 26.93 -7.88 -30.26
C THR A 484 27.03 -8.26 -31.74
N VAL A 485 26.20 -7.67 -32.60
CA VAL A 485 26.27 -7.89 -34.07
C VAL A 485 27.57 -7.30 -34.65
N ALA A 486 27.92 -6.07 -34.26
CA ALA A 486 29.14 -5.40 -34.71
C ALA A 486 30.41 -6.14 -34.29
N LEU A 487 30.47 -6.66 -33.06
CA LEU A 487 31.60 -7.43 -32.57
C LEU A 487 31.82 -8.71 -33.40
N ASN A 488 30.74 -9.42 -33.72
CA ASN A 488 30.80 -10.62 -34.54
C ASN A 488 31.22 -10.32 -35.99
N GLY A 489 30.62 -9.29 -36.60
CA GLY A 489 31.05 -8.82 -37.93
C GLY A 489 32.52 -8.39 -37.94
N GLY A 490 32.95 -7.68 -36.90
CA GLY A 490 34.33 -7.24 -36.73
C GLY A 490 35.33 -8.39 -36.66
N ILE A 491 35.02 -9.47 -35.95
CA ILE A 491 35.87 -10.67 -35.89
C ILE A 491 36.07 -11.30 -37.28
N ILE A 492 35.00 -11.39 -38.07
CA ILE A 492 35.07 -11.94 -39.44
C ILE A 492 35.94 -11.05 -40.32
N ILE A 493 35.74 -9.72 -40.25
CA ILE A 493 36.52 -8.74 -41.02
C ILE A 493 37.99 -8.78 -40.61
N LEU A 494 38.29 -8.81 -39.32
CA LEU A 494 39.67 -8.87 -38.80
C LEU A 494 40.37 -10.17 -39.23
N ALA A 495 39.70 -11.31 -39.16
CA ALA A 495 40.26 -12.58 -39.63
C ALA A 495 40.54 -12.56 -41.13
N PHE A 496 39.65 -11.95 -41.93
CA PHE A 496 39.86 -11.77 -43.36
C PHE A 496 41.03 -10.84 -43.66
N LEU A 497 41.12 -9.68 -43.00
CA LEU A 497 42.21 -8.73 -43.17
C LEU A 497 43.55 -9.34 -42.77
N TYR A 498 43.62 -10.04 -41.62
CA TYR A 498 44.81 -10.75 -41.19
C TYR A 498 45.27 -11.79 -42.25
N PHE A 499 44.33 -12.57 -42.79
CA PHE A 499 44.65 -13.53 -43.86
C PHE A 499 45.22 -12.83 -45.09
N GLN A 500 44.63 -11.71 -45.53
CA GLN A 500 45.14 -10.98 -46.70
C GLN A 500 46.53 -10.38 -46.45
N CYS A 501 46.75 -9.77 -45.28
CA CYS A 501 48.08 -9.24 -44.90
C CYS A 501 49.12 -10.37 -44.85
N ARG A 502 48.78 -11.52 -44.25
CA ARG A 502 49.69 -12.67 -44.15
C ARG A 502 50.00 -13.27 -45.51
N LYS A 503 49.00 -13.39 -46.38
CA LYS A 503 49.16 -13.83 -47.78
C LYS A 503 50.08 -12.89 -48.55
N LEU A 504 49.96 -11.58 -48.37
CA LEU A 504 50.84 -10.59 -49.00
C LEU A 504 52.28 -10.73 -48.49
N TYR A 505 52.45 -10.87 -47.17
CA TYR A 505 53.75 -11.06 -46.53
C TYR A 505 54.48 -12.31 -47.06
N ILE A 506 53.79 -13.46 -47.15
CA ILE A 506 54.37 -14.72 -47.66
C ILE A 506 54.76 -14.58 -49.13
N LYS A 507 53.95 -13.90 -49.96
CA LYS A 507 54.28 -13.64 -51.37
C LYS A 507 55.54 -12.78 -51.53
N LEU A 508 55.71 -11.77 -50.67
CA LEU A 508 56.83 -10.81 -50.71
C LEU A 508 58.14 -11.39 -50.15
N LYS A 509 58.08 -12.47 -49.36
CA LYS A 509 59.28 -13.11 -48.78
C LYS A 509 60.11 -13.80 -49.88
N LYS A 510 61.39 -13.43 -50.00
CA LYS A 510 62.31 -13.94 -51.03
C LYS A 510 62.94 -15.30 -50.69
N ASP A 511 63.06 -15.63 -49.39
CA ASP A 511 63.70 -16.85 -48.87
C ASP A 511 62.86 -18.14 -48.99
N MET A 512 61.77 -18.17 -49.77
CA MET A 512 60.90 -19.35 -49.86
C MET A 512 60.62 -19.72 -51.31
N THR A 513 60.58 -21.02 -51.57
CA THR A 513 60.22 -21.60 -52.87
C THR A 513 58.73 -21.42 -53.19
N SER A 514 58.37 -21.51 -54.48
CA SER A 514 56.99 -21.35 -54.95
C SER A 514 56.02 -22.36 -54.33
N GLU A 515 56.47 -23.60 -54.10
CA GLU A 515 55.67 -24.67 -53.46
C GLU A 515 55.47 -24.40 -51.96
N GLU A 516 56.53 -24.04 -51.24
CA GLU A 516 56.44 -23.67 -49.82
C GLU A 516 55.52 -22.46 -49.59
N LYS A 517 55.50 -21.50 -50.53
CA LYS A 517 54.58 -20.35 -50.49
C LYS A 517 53.12 -20.80 -50.60
N VAL A 518 52.80 -21.76 -51.47
CA VAL A 518 51.43 -22.26 -51.63
C VAL A 518 50.97 -23.03 -50.40
N GLU A 519 51.84 -23.86 -49.85
CA GLU A 519 51.56 -24.64 -48.63
C GLU A 519 51.33 -23.72 -47.42
N GLU A 520 52.21 -22.74 -47.18
CA GLU A 520 52.09 -21.83 -46.03
C GLU A 520 50.84 -20.91 -46.16
N ILE A 521 50.45 -20.54 -47.39
CA ILE A 521 49.19 -19.82 -47.65
C ILE A 521 47.97 -20.70 -47.34
N SER A 522 47.98 -21.97 -47.75
CA SER A 522 46.89 -22.91 -47.47
C SER A 522 46.72 -23.16 -45.96
N LEU A 523 47.84 -23.35 -45.26
CA LEU A 523 47.88 -23.54 -43.81
C LEU A 523 47.37 -22.28 -43.07
N SER A 524 47.83 -21.09 -43.47
CA SER A 524 47.35 -19.83 -42.90
C SER A 524 45.85 -19.62 -43.11
N LYS A 525 45.32 -20.01 -44.27
CA LYS A 525 43.88 -19.96 -44.57
C LYS A 525 43.08 -20.87 -43.63
N GLU A 526 43.52 -22.11 -43.43
CA GLU A 526 42.89 -23.07 -42.52
C GLU A 526 42.82 -22.52 -41.10
N HIS A 527 43.93 -21.97 -40.59
CA HIS A 527 44.00 -21.40 -39.24
C HIS A 527 43.07 -20.19 -39.06
N CYS A 528 43.04 -19.27 -40.03
CA CYS A 528 42.16 -18.10 -39.98
C CYS A 528 40.69 -18.52 -39.92
N TYR A 529 40.30 -19.49 -40.76
CA TYR A 529 38.94 -19.99 -40.77
C TYR A 529 38.59 -20.74 -39.49
N ARG A 530 39.51 -21.58 -38.99
CA ARG A 530 39.30 -22.31 -37.74
C ARG A 530 39.16 -21.39 -36.54
N GLY A 531 39.97 -20.33 -36.47
CA GLY A 531 39.89 -19.29 -35.44
C GLY A 531 38.60 -18.48 -35.53
N ALA A 532 38.27 -17.93 -36.70
CA ALA A 532 37.04 -17.17 -36.90
C ALA A 532 35.78 -18.01 -36.62
N PHE A 533 35.78 -19.26 -37.06
CA PHE A 533 34.69 -20.20 -36.82
C PHE A 533 34.54 -20.55 -35.33
N LEU A 534 35.65 -20.73 -34.61
CA LEU A 534 35.63 -20.96 -33.18
C LEU A 534 34.98 -19.79 -32.43
N VAL A 535 35.38 -18.56 -32.75
CA VAL A 535 34.83 -17.39 -32.09
C VAL A 535 33.34 -17.22 -32.43
N MET A 536 32.96 -17.36 -33.70
CA MET A 536 31.56 -17.33 -34.12
C MET A 536 30.72 -18.42 -33.43
N PHE A 537 31.26 -19.62 -33.25
CA PHE A 537 30.59 -20.70 -32.53
C PHE A 537 30.35 -20.32 -31.05
N ILE A 538 31.34 -19.72 -30.39
CA ILE A 538 31.23 -19.31 -28.99
C ILE A 538 30.23 -18.16 -28.83
N THR A 539 30.21 -17.19 -29.75
CA THR A 539 29.31 -16.03 -29.68
C THR A 539 27.91 -16.30 -30.22
N PHE A 540 27.71 -17.37 -30.99
CA PHE A 540 26.46 -17.71 -31.66
C PHE A 540 25.23 -17.72 -30.73
N PRO A 541 25.24 -18.36 -29.55
CA PRO A 541 24.07 -18.38 -28.67
C PRO A 541 23.66 -17.00 -28.19
N GLU A 542 24.62 -16.14 -27.85
CA GLU A 542 24.38 -14.79 -27.35
C GLU A 542 23.81 -13.88 -28.45
N VAL A 543 24.40 -13.92 -29.65
CA VAL A 543 23.94 -13.17 -30.82
C VAL A 543 22.51 -13.57 -31.16
N SER A 544 22.26 -14.88 -31.23
CA SER A 544 20.95 -15.43 -31.58
C SER A 544 19.89 -15.05 -30.54
N SER A 545 20.20 -15.16 -29.26
CA SER A 545 19.31 -14.78 -28.16
C SER A 545 18.91 -13.30 -28.23
N ARG A 546 19.87 -12.39 -28.46
CA ARG A 546 19.60 -10.94 -28.55
C ARG A 546 18.74 -10.58 -29.77
N ILE A 547 18.99 -11.22 -30.91
CA ILE A 547 18.20 -11.02 -32.12
C ILE A 547 16.75 -11.47 -31.90
N LEU A 548 16.56 -12.71 -31.41
CA LEU A 548 15.23 -13.28 -31.22
C LEU A 548 14.40 -12.54 -30.15
N ARG A 549 15.05 -12.05 -29.08
CA ARG A 549 14.40 -11.29 -28.01
C ARG A 549 14.03 -9.84 -28.39
N MET A 550 14.45 -9.35 -29.56
CA MET A 550 14.06 -8.04 -30.10
C MET A 550 12.79 -8.13 -30.98
N LEU A 551 12.46 -9.31 -31.50
CA LEU A 551 11.33 -9.51 -32.40
C LEU A 551 9.96 -9.32 -31.70
N PRO A 552 8.88 -8.99 -32.43
CA PRO A 552 7.57 -8.70 -31.83
C PRO A 552 6.99 -9.78 -30.90
N PRO A 553 7.22 -11.10 -31.09
CA PRO A 553 6.76 -12.12 -30.14
C PRO A 553 7.35 -11.99 -28.73
N ALA A 554 8.46 -11.26 -28.58
CA ALA A 554 9.08 -10.96 -27.30
C ALA A 554 8.46 -9.74 -26.59
N CYS A 555 7.46 -9.08 -27.19
CA CYS A 555 6.71 -8.00 -26.55
C CYS A 555 5.69 -8.56 -25.55
N HIS A 556 5.48 -7.83 -24.46
CA HIS A 556 4.51 -8.12 -23.41
C HIS A 556 3.53 -6.97 -23.32
N GLN A 557 2.24 -7.26 -23.49
CA GLN A 557 1.18 -6.29 -23.31
C GLN A 557 0.86 -6.09 -21.83
N ILE A 558 0.92 -4.85 -21.37
CA ILE A 558 0.53 -4.44 -20.02
C ILE A 558 -0.59 -3.41 -20.17
N CYS A 559 -1.71 -3.65 -19.49
CA CYS A 559 -2.90 -2.80 -19.54
C CYS A 559 -3.13 -2.16 -18.18
N GLN A 560 -3.45 -0.87 -18.17
CA GLN A 560 -3.70 -0.16 -16.92
C GLN A 560 -5.11 -0.47 -16.37
N ASP A 561 -6.07 -0.82 -17.24
CA ASP A 561 -7.45 -1.13 -16.85
C ASP A 561 -7.76 -2.64 -16.88
N ILE A 562 -8.64 -3.09 -15.99
CA ILE A 562 -9.24 -4.43 -15.98
C ILE A 562 -10.02 -4.68 -17.28
N GLU A 563 -10.65 -3.64 -17.85
CA GLU A 563 -11.39 -3.69 -19.12
C GLU A 563 -10.49 -3.71 -20.37
N MET A 564 -9.16 -3.67 -20.21
CA MET A 564 -8.18 -3.73 -21.30
C MET A 564 -8.30 -2.62 -22.37
N LYS A 565 -8.88 -1.46 -22.02
CA LYS A 565 -9.03 -0.32 -22.95
C LYS A 565 -7.74 0.45 -23.22
N ASP A 566 -6.81 0.44 -22.25
CA ASP A 566 -5.57 1.20 -22.31
C ASP A 566 -4.38 0.26 -22.04
N CYS A 567 -3.67 -0.09 -23.10
CA CYS A 567 -2.62 -1.10 -23.08
C CYS A 567 -1.38 -0.63 -23.83
N THR A 568 -0.22 -0.80 -23.20
CA THR A 568 1.09 -0.54 -23.81
C THR A 568 1.87 -1.84 -23.93
N TYR A 569 2.55 -2.04 -25.06
CA TYR A 569 3.43 -3.18 -25.26
C TYR A 569 4.86 -2.80 -24.84
N TYR A 570 5.46 -3.61 -23.98
CA TYR A 570 6.84 -3.44 -23.52
C TYR A 570 7.71 -4.61 -23.97
N LEU A 571 9.00 -4.35 -24.19
CA LEU A 571 9.93 -5.41 -24.60
C LEU A 571 10.36 -6.24 -23.39
N LYS A 572 10.14 -7.57 -23.40
CA LYS A 572 10.43 -8.43 -22.23
C LYS A 572 11.89 -8.40 -21.76
N MET A 573 12.84 -8.21 -22.69
CA MET A 573 14.26 -8.13 -22.32
C MET A 573 14.62 -6.83 -21.59
N ASP A 574 13.83 -5.77 -21.78
CA ASP A 574 14.05 -4.44 -21.21
C ASP A 574 12.72 -3.66 -21.14
N TYR A 575 12.05 -3.73 -19.98
CA TYR A 575 10.76 -3.07 -19.75
C TYR A 575 10.84 -1.53 -19.74
N SER A 576 12.02 -0.94 -19.91
CA SER A 576 12.14 0.51 -20.17
C SER A 576 11.77 0.90 -21.61
N LEU A 577 11.66 -0.09 -22.52
CA LEU A 577 11.42 0.12 -23.94
C LEU A 577 10.00 -0.29 -24.34
N LYS A 578 9.32 0.59 -25.08
CA LYS A 578 8.00 0.34 -25.64
C LYS A 578 8.14 -0.30 -27.02
N CYS A 579 7.37 -1.36 -27.27
CA CYS A 579 7.28 -1.97 -28.59
C CYS A 579 6.42 -1.10 -29.52
N PHE A 580 6.65 -1.24 -30.82
CA PHE A 580 5.93 -0.57 -31.92
C PHE A 580 6.05 0.97 -31.95
N ASP A 581 6.90 1.56 -31.11
CA ASP A 581 7.25 2.96 -31.23
C ASP A 581 8.21 3.21 -32.42
N LYS A 582 8.42 4.49 -32.77
CA LYS A 582 9.30 4.87 -33.89
C LYS A 582 10.74 4.40 -33.70
N PHE A 583 11.24 4.32 -32.47
CA PHE A 583 12.60 3.86 -32.17
C PHE A 583 12.71 2.34 -32.30
N TYR A 584 11.77 1.59 -31.74
CA TYR A 584 11.64 0.14 -31.84
C TYR A 584 11.59 -0.30 -33.30
N ASN A 585 10.75 0.35 -34.12
CA ASN A 585 10.61 0.00 -35.54
C ASN A 585 11.94 0.16 -36.32
N LYS A 586 12.81 1.09 -35.91
CA LYS A 586 14.16 1.23 -36.49
C LYS A 586 15.06 0.03 -36.16
N TYR A 587 15.07 -0.42 -34.89
CA TYR A 587 15.96 -1.50 -34.44
C TYR A 587 15.43 -2.90 -34.74
N VAL A 588 14.11 -3.10 -34.74
CA VAL A 588 13.49 -4.38 -35.09
C VAL A 588 13.76 -4.74 -36.55
N THR A 589 13.88 -3.75 -37.44
CA THR A 589 14.28 -3.96 -38.84
C THR A 589 15.66 -4.63 -38.93
N ALA A 590 16.63 -4.18 -38.12
CA ALA A 590 17.94 -4.82 -38.03
C ALA A 590 17.85 -6.24 -37.42
N ALA A 591 16.95 -6.45 -36.46
CA ALA A 591 16.70 -7.77 -35.90
C ALA A 591 16.07 -8.74 -36.90
N TYR A 592 15.16 -8.28 -37.77
CA TYR A 592 14.60 -9.11 -38.85
C TYR A 592 15.65 -9.56 -39.85
N VAL A 593 16.54 -8.66 -40.28
CA VAL A 593 17.68 -9.02 -41.16
C VAL A 593 18.61 -9.99 -40.42
N GLY A 594 18.88 -9.74 -39.14
CA GLY A 594 19.69 -10.60 -38.29
C GLY A 594 19.05 -11.96 -38.00
N ALA A 595 17.73 -12.12 -38.06
CA ALA A 595 17.03 -13.36 -37.74
C ALA A 595 17.35 -14.51 -38.71
N ILE A 596 17.97 -14.17 -39.84
CA ILE A 596 18.56 -15.13 -40.78
C ILE A 596 19.76 -15.85 -40.14
N TYR A 597 20.56 -15.19 -39.29
CA TYR A 597 21.79 -15.73 -38.71
C TYR A 597 21.57 -16.98 -37.82
N PRO A 598 20.60 -17.01 -36.88
CA PRO A 598 20.26 -18.20 -36.11
C PRO A 598 19.95 -19.45 -36.95
N VAL A 599 19.53 -19.29 -38.21
CA VAL A 599 19.15 -20.38 -39.11
C VAL A 599 20.28 -20.72 -40.09
N LEU A 600 20.85 -19.72 -40.76
CA LEU A 600 21.87 -19.94 -41.78
C LEU A 600 23.19 -20.44 -41.21
N PHE A 601 23.59 -19.98 -40.02
CA PHE A 601 24.88 -20.40 -39.46
C PHE A 601 24.89 -21.91 -39.13
N PRO A 602 23.90 -22.49 -38.42
CA PRO A 602 23.82 -23.93 -38.24
C PRO A 602 23.70 -24.72 -39.56
N LEU A 603 22.91 -24.23 -40.52
CA LEU A 603 22.78 -24.87 -41.83
C LEU A 603 24.12 -24.89 -42.58
N PHE A 604 24.85 -23.79 -42.57
CA PHE A 604 26.19 -23.69 -43.15
C PHE A 604 27.14 -24.72 -42.54
N ILE A 605 27.10 -24.90 -41.21
CA ILE A 605 27.91 -25.91 -40.52
C ILE A 605 27.57 -27.33 -41.02
N VAL A 606 26.28 -27.66 -41.09
CA VAL A 606 25.83 -28.97 -41.56
C VAL A 606 26.27 -29.22 -43.00
N VAL A 607 26.13 -28.23 -43.89
CA VAL A 607 26.54 -28.33 -45.29
C VAL A 607 28.05 -28.52 -45.41
N VAL A 608 28.86 -27.75 -44.67
CA VAL A 608 30.32 -27.88 -44.66
C VAL A 608 30.75 -29.26 -44.18
N LEU A 609 30.16 -29.77 -43.09
CA LEU A 609 30.43 -31.10 -42.57
C LEU A 609 30.02 -32.19 -43.58
N TYR A 610 28.85 -32.05 -44.22
CA TYR A 610 28.39 -32.98 -45.24
C TYR A 610 29.33 -33.03 -46.46
N LEU A 611 29.75 -31.87 -46.96
CA LEU A 611 30.63 -31.77 -48.12
C LEU A 611 32.06 -32.25 -47.84
N LEU A 612 32.60 -31.97 -46.66
CA LEU A 612 34.00 -32.25 -46.32
C LEU A 612 34.21 -33.63 -45.67
N TYR A 613 33.25 -34.12 -44.88
CA TYR A 613 33.40 -35.38 -44.15
C TYR A 613 32.61 -36.53 -44.79
N TYR A 614 31.35 -36.28 -45.16
CA TYR A 614 30.45 -37.37 -45.57
C TYR A 614 30.54 -37.71 -47.07
N ARG A 615 30.59 -36.70 -47.95
CA ARG A 615 30.67 -36.88 -49.42
C ARG A 615 31.91 -37.66 -49.89
N PRO A 616 33.12 -37.45 -49.35
CA PRO A 616 34.30 -38.23 -49.75
C PRO A 616 34.20 -39.69 -49.30
N HIS A 617 33.72 -39.94 -48.08
CA HIS A 617 33.56 -41.29 -47.52
C HIS A 617 32.54 -42.16 -48.27
N ILE A 618 31.53 -41.56 -48.90
CA ILE A 618 30.61 -42.29 -49.80
C ILE A 618 31.28 -42.63 -51.14
N LYS A 619 32.13 -41.74 -51.67
CA LYS A 619 32.81 -41.98 -52.95
C LYS A 619 33.99 -42.94 -52.85
N THR A 620 34.59 -43.11 -51.67
CA THR A 620 35.73 -44.02 -51.42
C THR A 620 35.32 -45.36 -50.82
N ALA A 621 34.03 -45.60 -50.55
CA ALA A 621 33.55 -46.93 -50.17
C ALA A 621 33.58 -47.85 -51.41
N PRO A 622 34.44 -48.89 -51.47
CA PRO A 622 34.32 -49.91 -52.49
C PRO A 622 32.99 -50.62 -52.28
N ALA A 623 32.37 -51.07 -53.38
CA ALA A 623 31.20 -51.93 -53.35
C ALA A 623 31.51 -53.26 -52.63
N ILE A 624 31.47 -53.27 -51.30
CA ILE A 624 31.36 -54.47 -50.49
C ILE A 624 29.98 -54.42 -49.85
N ARG A 625 29.03 -55.00 -50.59
CA ARG A 625 27.72 -55.38 -50.09
C ARG A 625 27.93 -56.52 -49.08
N ASN A 626 28.22 -56.18 -47.82
CA ASN A 626 28.13 -57.12 -46.70
C ASN A 626 27.01 -56.68 -45.75
N GLU A 627 26.06 -57.59 -45.54
CA GLU A 627 24.76 -57.44 -44.87
C GLU A 627 24.80 -57.11 -43.36
N SER A 628 25.94 -56.68 -42.79
CA SER A 628 26.05 -56.41 -41.35
C SER A 628 25.72 -54.97 -40.94
N GLY A 629 25.69 -54.01 -41.87
CA GLY A 629 25.37 -52.59 -41.59
C GLY A 629 23.88 -52.27 -41.52
N MET A 630 23.01 -53.11 -42.10
CA MET A 630 21.57 -52.83 -42.24
C MET A 630 20.71 -53.35 -41.08
N LYS A 631 21.32 -54.01 -40.08
CA LYS A 631 20.63 -54.42 -38.83
C LYS A 631 20.65 -53.35 -37.74
N SER A 632 21.62 -52.43 -37.74
CA SER A 632 21.72 -51.38 -36.71
C SER A 632 20.69 -50.25 -36.90
N TRP A 633 20.39 -49.88 -38.15
CA TRP A 633 19.40 -48.82 -38.43
C TRP A 633 17.94 -49.27 -38.26
N LYS A 634 17.62 -50.55 -38.49
CA LYS A 634 16.27 -51.09 -38.20
C LYS A 634 15.99 -51.17 -36.69
N ALA A 635 17.00 -51.35 -35.84
CA ALA A 635 16.85 -51.33 -34.39
C ALA A 635 16.57 -49.91 -33.85
N CYS A 636 17.19 -48.88 -34.43
CA CYS A 636 16.96 -47.50 -33.99
C CYS A 636 15.60 -46.95 -34.46
N ALA A 637 15.15 -47.31 -35.67
CA ALA A 637 13.83 -46.94 -36.18
C ALA A 637 12.66 -47.69 -35.49
N SER A 638 12.90 -48.87 -34.91
CA SER A 638 11.91 -49.62 -34.12
C SER A 638 11.68 -49.02 -32.71
N SER A 639 12.64 -48.27 -32.17
CA SER A 639 12.52 -47.67 -30.82
C SER A 639 11.72 -46.36 -30.81
N MET A 640 11.53 -45.72 -31.97
CA MET A 640 10.74 -44.49 -32.12
C MET A 640 9.24 -44.72 -32.39
N LYS A 641 8.76 -45.97 -32.49
CA LYS A 641 7.34 -46.29 -32.73
C LYS A 641 6.54 -46.74 -31.49
N THR A 642 7.13 -46.75 -30.29
CA THR A 642 6.47 -47.23 -29.05
C THR A 642 6.40 -46.21 -27.90
N THR A 643 6.34 -44.91 -28.20
CA THR A 643 6.08 -43.87 -27.18
C THR A 643 4.93 -42.92 -27.56
N THR A 644 3.89 -43.48 -28.18
CA THR A 644 2.56 -42.85 -28.26
C THR A 644 1.48 -43.87 -27.87
N SER A 645 1.45 -44.28 -26.60
CA SER A 645 0.26 -44.85 -25.94
C SER A 645 0.60 -45.19 -24.49
N ALA A 646 0.43 -44.24 -23.57
CA ALA A 646 0.17 -44.53 -22.15
C ALA A 646 -0.35 -43.28 -21.44
N ALA A 647 -1.55 -42.85 -21.83
CA ALA A 647 -2.46 -42.21 -20.90
C ALA A 647 -3.38 -43.31 -20.34
N GLY A 648 -3.43 -43.44 -19.02
CA GLY A 648 -4.59 -44.02 -18.35
C GLY A 648 -4.41 -45.37 -17.66
N THR A 649 -4.72 -45.32 -16.35
CA THR A 649 -5.30 -46.36 -15.50
C THR A 649 -4.35 -47.25 -14.70
N GLY A 650 -4.56 -47.16 -13.38
CA GLY A 650 -3.69 -47.73 -12.35
C GLY A 650 -3.87 -49.23 -12.12
N LYS A 651 -3.04 -49.76 -11.23
CA LYS A 651 -3.46 -50.63 -10.11
C LYS A 651 -2.25 -51.02 -9.24
N LEU A 652 -2.45 -50.81 -7.94
CA LEU A 652 -2.10 -51.70 -6.81
C LEU A 652 -0.66 -52.20 -6.68
N TRP A 653 0.08 -51.56 -5.77
CA TRP A 653 1.17 -52.19 -5.02
C TRP A 653 0.59 -53.12 -3.95
N LYS A 654 1.00 -54.40 -3.96
CA LYS A 654 0.77 -55.37 -2.89
C LYS A 654 2.11 -56.01 -2.51
N ARG A 655 2.51 -55.76 -1.25
CA ARG A 655 3.32 -56.56 -0.29
C ARG A 655 4.51 -57.41 -0.77
N SER A 656 5.67 -57.15 -0.15
CA SER A 656 6.37 -58.00 0.85
C SER A 656 7.72 -57.32 1.18
N GLY A 657 8.25 -57.21 2.40
CA GLY A 657 7.94 -57.80 3.69
C GLY A 657 9.27 -57.92 4.46
N SER A 658 9.43 -57.12 5.53
CA SER A 658 10.19 -57.39 6.77
C SER A 658 10.10 -56.16 7.64
#